data_AF-A0A5Q4F436-F1
#
_entry.id   AF-A0A5Q4F436-F1
#
_cell.length_a   1.000
_cell.length_b   1.000
_cell.length_c   1.000
_cell.angle_alpha   90.00
_cell.angle_beta   90.00
_cell.angle_gamma   90.00
#
_symmetry.space_group_name_H-M   'P 1'
#
loop_
_entity.id
_entity.type
_entity.pdbx_description
1 polymer ?
#
loop_
_entity_poly.entity_id
_entity_poly.type
_entity_poly.pdbx_seq_one_letter_code
_entity_poly.pdbx_strand_id
1 'polypeptide(L)'
;MGLKTNILLTVILLFLSASAGRAQQNNTYERGLEEVRNGNVTRALELWYGAYFDGDVIVVDSRIGFEFIRVVTEMELRSWYETATSMYYKALKNGSGNESRAAIRQEIERLRPLTGDGVHRQWLEWWGERRASVGIDMAGFWIQLDPTPAEILNERLIEHWERIADARRQFSKNRSTIFGTDDRSLIYIRYGQPDRRNSGILTLQTLNIMPWLQRQLLPAGAERMRGEDSDTETAQQDPQTAEVLQRLERAMYDFHRYPEYEIWFYENLIPGNPEPVIFLFGTDVRTDQFRLQTSLDDFIPERAFHPDRDRPQEALEFVRAGITPAIMLQLLYYEQLSAVDPFFRERLNELRERILEQRQDVFAGMDLDFKSESRQLVNSRTIQAPRQRSVYEGLLPKIPMQVHQYRFLDDEGKPYVLTYVESNSTEAFLIDFHRNNGRVNGSGQLIQGTDLLSEFPLYEVRHSVQVYDAFWNLAYSGDEFPQLVLEHNPDEHPSSALFRLPNRNRSFQSASVQLMNFDPGSESVQQTPFPSSVRGWNRLQFRQPQPLVSHSDTLEVADLVLGYPDSRNPTQPFSFRVANDQMIPLGETLLLHFQVYHLTPMENGFTQFELTYRIYPVDDAGNVNREQTEFILTLNFINEEVIVVEDLEIQTADLGVGLYELVVLFTDTESGQSRERLIRFEVTDDSLRRTASR
;
A
#
# COMPACT_ATOMS: atom_id res chain seq x y z
N MET A 1 -55.25 36.16 -5.35
CA MET A 1 -55.41 34.75 -5.77
C MET A 1 -54.46 34.32 -6.90
N GLY A 2 -53.67 35.21 -7.53
CA GLY A 2 -52.77 34.85 -8.64
C GLY A 2 -51.34 34.42 -8.29
N LEU A 3 -50.87 34.64 -7.06
CA LEU A 3 -49.48 34.31 -6.68
C LEU A 3 -49.25 32.83 -6.34
N LYS A 4 -50.29 32.10 -5.89
CA LYS A 4 -50.18 30.67 -5.52
C LYS A 4 -50.17 29.73 -6.72
N THR A 5 -50.78 30.13 -7.84
CA THR A 5 -50.88 29.29 -9.05
C THR A 5 -49.58 29.26 -9.85
N ASN A 6 -48.84 30.37 -9.89
CA ASN A 6 -47.54 30.41 -10.58
C ASN A 6 -46.47 29.59 -9.85
N ILE A 7 -46.43 29.61 -8.51
CA ILE A 7 -45.49 28.78 -7.73
C ILE A 7 -45.77 27.28 -7.94
N LEU A 8 -47.05 26.88 -7.99
CA LEU A 8 -47.41 25.49 -8.22
C LEU A 8 -47.02 25.01 -9.63
N LEU A 9 -47.20 25.86 -10.65
CA LEU A 9 -46.85 25.53 -12.04
C LEU A 9 -45.33 25.40 -12.22
N THR A 10 -44.53 26.29 -11.60
CA THR A 10 -43.07 26.22 -11.66
C THR A 10 -42.53 24.98 -10.93
N VAL A 11 -43.12 24.62 -9.79
CA VAL A 11 -42.77 23.39 -9.05
C VAL A 11 -43.12 22.15 -9.87
N ILE A 12 -44.29 22.10 -10.52
CA ILE A 12 -44.68 20.96 -11.37
C ILE A 12 -43.77 20.83 -12.60
N LEU A 13 -43.39 21.94 -13.24
CA LEU A 13 -42.43 21.93 -14.36
C LEU A 13 -41.03 21.47 -13.95
N LEU A 14 -40.56 21.84 -12.76
CA LEU A 14 -39.30 21.35 -12.17
C LEU A 14 -39.35 19.85 -11.84
N PHE A 15 -40.48 19.34 -11.33
CA PHE A 15 -40.67 17.91 -11.08
C PHE A 15 -40.74 17.09 -12.38
N LEU A 16 -41.40 17.61 -13.43
CA LEU A 16 -41.51 16.93 -14.71
C LEU A 16 -40.15 16.85 -15.43
N SER A 17 -39.37 17.92 -15.44
CA SER A 17 -38.03 17.93 -16.04
C SER A 17 -37.04 17.03 -15.28
N ALA A 18 -37.08 17.01 -13.95
CA ALA A 18 -36.29 16.07 -13.14
C ALA A 18 -36.69 14.59 -13.36
N SER A 19 -37.98 14.33 -13.63
CA SER A 19 -38.47 12.97 -13.90
C SER A 19 -38.09 12.46 -15.30
N ALA A 20 -38.09 13.33 -16.32
CA ALA A 20 -37.72 13.00 -17.68
C ALA A 20 -36.22 12.65 -17.79
N GLY A 21 -35.34 13.41 -17.12
CA GLY A 21 -33.90 13.11 -17.08
C GLY A 21 -33.58 11.75 -16.45
N ARG A 22 -34.32 11.34 -15.40
CA ARG A 22 -34.16 10.02 -14.76
C ARG A 22 -34.64 8.86 -15.64
N ALA A 23 -35.74 9.04 -16.37
CA ALA A 23 -36.26 8.02 -17.28
C ALA A 23 -35.33 7.78 -18.48
N GLN A 24 -34.69 8.84 -18.99
CA GLN A 24 -33.76 8.76 -20.11
C GLN A 24 -32.47 8.00 -19.75
N GLN A 25 -31.92 8.18 -18.54
CA GLN A 25 -30.70 7.47 -18.12
C GLN A 25 -30.88 5.98 -17.84
N ASN A 26 -31.99 5.60 -17.21
CA ASN A 26 -32.36 4.18 -17.08
C ASN A 26 -32.42 3.50 -18.45
N ASN A 27 -32.97 4.20 -19.45
CA ASN A 27 -33.00 3.71 -20.83
C ASN A 27 -31.59 3.58 -21.43
N THR A 28 -30.69 4.54 -21.18
CA THR A 28 -29.30 4.48 -21.66
C THR A 28 -28.50 3.32 -21.04
N TYR A 29 -28.64 3.08 -19.74
CA TYR A 29 -27.99 1.95 -19.07
C TYR A 29 -28.39 0.60 -19.70
N GLU A 30 -29.70 0.33 -19.80
CA GLU A 30 -30.21 -0.92 -20.34
C GLU A 30 -29.87 -1.11 -21.82
N ARG A 31 -29.95 -0.04 -22.63
CA ARG A 31 -29.55 -0.09 -24.05
C ARG A 31 -28.08 -0.43 -24.23
N GLY A 32 -27.20 0.16 -23.42
CA GLY A 32 -25.78 -0.20 -23.49
C GLY A 32 -25.53 -1.66 -23.12
N LEU A 33 -26.23 -2.19 -22.11
CA LEU A 33 -26.16 -3.63 -21.77
C LEU A 33 -26.66 -4.53 -22.91
N GLU A 34 -27.72 -4.12 -23.59
CA GLU A 34 -28.24 -4.84 -24.77
C GLU A 34 -27.22 -4.86 -25.91
N GLU A 35 -26.58 -3.72 -26.21
CA GLU A 35 -25.52 -3.64 -27.22
C GLU A 35 -24.31 -4.54 -26.86
N VAL A 36 -23.88 -4.57 -25.59
CA VAL A 36 -22.83 -5.49 -25.14
C VAL A 36 -23.23 -6.95 -25.34
N ARG A 37 -24.47 -7.32 -25.00
CA ARG A 37 -24.98 -8.71 -25.20
C ARG A 37 -25.04 -9.08 -26.68
N ASN A 38 -25.30 -8.11 -27.55
CA ASN A 38 -25.31 -8.29 -29.00
C ASN A 38 -23.90 -8.29 -29.62
N GLY A 39 -22.84 -8.09 -28.82
CA GLY A 39 -21.44 -8.03 -29.27
C GLY A 39 -20.99 -6.66 -29.81
N ASN A 40 -21.87 -5.64 -29.76
CA ASN A 40 -21.59 -4.28 -30.26
C ASN A 40 -20.91 -3.43 -29.18
N VAL A 41 -19.77 -3.87 -28.67
CA VAL A 41 -19.08 -3.27 -27.51
C VAL A 41 -18.77 -1.77 -27.73
N THR A 42 -18.20 -1.39 -28.87
CA THR A 42 -17.88 0.01 -29.18
C THR A 42 -19.12 0.91 -29.12
N ARG A 43 -20.26 0.42 -29.63
CA ARG A 43 -21.50 1.19 -29.64
C ARG A 43 -22.05 1.40 -28.23
N ALA A 44 -21.94 0.38 -27.37
CA ALA A 44 -22.31 0.49 -25.96
C ALA A 44 -21.44 1.54 -25.24
N LEU A 45 -20.12 1.51 -25.45
CA LEU A 45 -19.19 2.46 -24.86
C LEU A 45 -19.45 3.89 -25.32
N GLU A 46 -19.64 4.13 -26.62
CA GLU A 46 -20.01 5.45 -27.15
C GLU A 46 -21.31 5.98 -26.54
N LEU A 47 -22.33 5.12 -26.41
CA LEU A 47 -23.63 5.45 -25.85
C LEU A 47 -23.53 5.83 -24.37
N TRP A 48 -22.73 5.09 -23.60
CA TRP A 48 -22.47 5.40 -22.19
C TRP A 48 -21.60 6.64 -22.01
N TYR A 49 -20.58 6.82 -22.86
CA TYR A 49 -19.74 8.00 -22.90
C TYR A 49 -20.56 9.28 -23.15
N GLY A 50 -21.42 9.27 -24.18
CA GLY A 50 -22.31 10.40 -24.48
C GLY A 50 -23.23 10.74 -23.30
N ALA A 51 -23.74 9.74 -22.57
CA ALA A 51 -24.55 9.98 -21.36
C ALA A 51 -23.79 10.66 -20.22
N TYR A 52 -22.46 10.58 -20.19
CA TYR A 52 -21.62 11.18 -19.16
C TYR A 52 -21.02 12.52 -19.57
N PHE A 53 -20.82 12.76 -20.87
CA PHE A 53 -20.05 13.92 -21.34
C PHE A 53 -20.81 14.85 -22.29
N ASP A 54 -21.94 14.44 -22.89
CA ASP A 54 -22.79 15.37 -23.66
C ASP A 54 -23.68 16.22 -22.72
N GLY A 55 -23.88 17.50 -23.06
CA GLY A 55 -24.21 18.60 -22.14
C GLY A 55 -25.44 18.50 -21.20
N ASP A 56 -25.38 19.30 -20.12
CA ASP A 56 -26.41 19.52 -19.06
C ASP A 56 -26.89 18.27 -18.29
N VAL A 57 -26.04 17.26 -18.15
CA VAL A 57 -26.34 16.09 -17.31
C VAL A 57 -26.25 16.45 -15.82
N ILE A 58 -27.39 16.80 -15.24
CA ILE A 58 -27.56 17.15 -13.81
C ILE A 58 -27.52 15.90 -12.90
N VAL A 59 -27.80 14.71 -13.45
CA VAL A 59 -27.94 13.45 -12.70
C VAL A 59 -26.93 12.46 -13.26
N VAL A 60 -26.08 11.82 -12.45
CA VAL A 60 -25.19 10.74 -12.92
C VAL A 60 -25.74 9.39 -12.43
N ASP A 61 -25.88 8.43 -13.35
CA ASP A 61 -26.21 7.03 -13.03
C ASP A 61 -24.91 6.24 -12.79
N SER A 62 -24.62 5.90 -11.54
CA SER A 62 -23.36 5.22 -11.17
C SER A 62 -23.20 3.85 -11.83
N ARG A 63 -24.31 3.17 -12.19
CA ARG A 63 -24.24 1.84 -12.82
C ARG A 63 -23.51 1.89 -14.15
N ILE A 64 -23.69 2.98 -14.91
CA ILE A 64 -23.02 3.16 -16.21
C ILE A 64 -21.51 3.22 -16.03
N GLY A 65 -20.98 4.02 -15.09
CA GLY A 65 -19.53 4.14 -14.89
C GLY A 65 -18.88 2.83 -14.42
N PHE A 66 -19.55 2.08 -13.54
CA PHE A 66 -19.07 0.77 -13.08
C PHE A 66 -19.13 -0.31 -14.18
N GLU A 67 -20.18 -0.31 -14.99
CA GLU A 67 -20.26 -1.24 -16.13
C GLU A 67 -19.29 -0.86 -17.26
N PHE A 68 -19.04 0.43 -17.48
CA PHE A 68 -18.10 0.92 -18.46
C PHE A 68 -16.69 0.41 -18.18
N ILE A 69 -16.18 0.62 -16.95
CA ILE A 69 -14.84 0.13 -16.58
C ILE A 69 -14.76 -1.40 -16.61
N ARG A 70 -15.82 -2.10 -16.21
CA ARG A 70 -15.89 -3.56 -16.32
C ARG A 70 -15.71 -4.03 -17.76
N VAL A 71 -16.49 -3.49 -18.69
CA VAL A 71 -16.46 -3.91 -20.10
C VAL A 71 -15.11 -3.57 -20.74
N VAL A 72 -14.59 -2.38 -20.46
CA VAL A 72 -13.29 -1.91 -20.98
C VAL A 72 -12.15 -2.82 -20.53
N THR A 73 -12.11 -3.19 -19.25
CA THR A 73 -11.05 -4.06 -18.70
C THR A 73 -11.22 -5.52 -19.10
N GLU A 74 -12.46 -6.04 -19.14
CA GLU A 74 -12.74 -7.42 -19.56
C GLU A 74 -12.41 -7.68 -21.04
N MET A 75 -12.52 -6.64 -21.88
CA MET A 75 -12.17 -6.67 -23.30
C MET A 75 -10.76 -6.11 -23.59
N GLU A 76 -10.00 -5.75 -22.55
CA GLU A 76 -8.63 -5.21 -22.64
C GLU A 76 -8.51 -3.99 -23.59
N LEU A 77 -9.53 -3.13 -23.61
CA LEU A 77 -9.63 -1.95 -24.48
C LEU A 77 -8.80 -0.78 -23.92
N ARG A 78 -7.48 -0.91 -23.96
CA ARG A 78 -6.50 0.02 -23.35
C ARG A 78 -6.70 1.49 -23.70
N SER A 79 -7.12 1.81 -24.93
CA SER A 79 -7.39 3.19 -25.36
C SER A 79 -8.52 3.88 -24.59
N TRP A 80 -9.34 3.13 -23.86
CA TRP A 80 -10.45 3.64 -23.05
C TRP A 80 -10.13 3.69 -21.55
N TYR A 81 -8.92 3.32 -21.10
CA TYR A 81 -8.62 3.20 -19.67
C TYR A 81 -8.66 4.53 -18.91
N GLU A 82 -8.16 5.62 -19.50
CA GLU A 82 -8.28 6.98 -18.94
C GLU A 82 -9.75 7.39 -18.81
N THR A 83 -10.52 7.20 -19.88
CA THR A 83 -11.96 7.49 -19.90
C THR A 83 -12.72 6.66 -18.86
N ALA A 84 -12.38 5.39 -18.72
CA ALA A 84 -12.99 4.49 -17.74
C ALA A 84 -12.70 4.95 -16.31
N THR A 85 -11.46 5.37 -16.01
CA THR A 85 -11.07 5.94 -14.71
C THR A 85 -11.88 7.20 -14.40
N SER A 86 -11.96 8.12 -15.36
CA SER A 86 -12.74 9.37 -15.23
C SER A 86 -14.23 9.10 -14.98
N MET A 87 -14.84 8.20 -15.77
CA MET A 87 -16.24 7.80 -15.60
C MET A 87 -16.49 7.11 -14.26
N TYR A 88 -15.56 6.27 -13.79
CA TYR A 88 -15.66 5.61 -12.49
C TYR A 88 -15.66 6.63 -11.33
N TYR A 89 -14.75 7.60 -11.34
CA TYR A 89 -14.75 8.66 -10.33
C TYR A 89 -16.00 9.55 -10.39
N LYS A 90 -16.46 9.88 -11.59
CA LYS A 90 -17.71 10.62 -11.76
C LYS A 90 -18.92 9.83 -11.24
N ALA A 91 -18.96 8.52 -11.48
CA ALA A 91 -19.99 7.62 -10.96
C ALA A 91 -20.00 7.56 -9.43
N LEU A 92 -18.84 7.55 -8.79
CA LEU A 92 -18.72 7.58 -7.32
C LEU A 92 -19.15 8.93 -6.73
N LYS A 93 -18.61 10.04 -7.24
CA LYS A 93 -18.79 11.37 -6.64
C LYS A 93 -20.17 11.97 -6.94
N ASN A 94 -20.67 11.79 -8.16
CA ASN A 94 -21.86 12.49 -8.65
C ASN A 94 -23.09 11.57 -8.80
N GLY A 95 -22.92 10.28 -8.48
CA GLY A 95 -23.96 9.28 -8.50
C GLY A 95 -25.20 9.69 -7.72
N SER A 96 -26.37 9.70 -8.36
CA SER A 96 -27.62 10.09 -7.69
C SER A 96 -28.80 9.19 -8.08
N GLY A 97 -29.81 9.11 -7.20
CA GLY A 97 -30.95 8.20 -7.36
C GLY A 97 -30.79 6.87 -6.63
N ASN A 98 -31.90 6.10 -6.55
CA ASN A 98 -31.94 4.83 -5.81
C ASN A 98 -31.06 3.75 -6.45
N GLU A 99 -31.04 3.70 -7.79
CA GLU A 99 -30.23 2.75 -8.56
C GLU A 99 -28.73 2.99 -8.35
N SER A 100 -28.28 4.25 -8.49
CA SER A 100 -26.90 4.65 -8.18
C SER A 100 -26.52 4.31 -6.74
N ARG A 101 -27.43 4.55 -5.77
CA ARG A 101 -27.19 4.19 -4.37
C ARG A 101 -27.03 2.69 -4.17
N ALA A 102 -27.84 1.87 -4.85
CA ALA A 102 -27.70 0.42 -4.82
C ALA A 102 -26.38 -0.05 -5.46
N ALA A 103 -25.99 0.58 -6.57
CA ALA A 103 -24.73 0.31 -7.25
C ALA A 103 -23.51 0.66 -6.38
N ILE A 104 -23.51 1.82 -5.71
CA ILE A 104 -22.45 2.22 -4.77
C ILE A 104 -22.35 1.23 -3.60
N ARG A 105 -23.48 0.70 -3.11
CA ARG A 105 -23.44 -0.35 -2.08
C ARG A 105 -22.75 -1.62 -2.58
N GLN A 106 -23.07 -2.05 -3.80
CA GLN A 106 -22.39 -3.21 -4.39
C GLN A 106 -20.88 -2.94 -4.54
N GLU A 107 -20.52 -1.72 -4.90
CA GLU A 107 -19.12 -1.32 -5.01
C GLU A 107 -18.40 -1.34 -3.66
N ILE A 108 -19.03 -0.86 -2.58
CA ILE A 108 -18.49 -0.99 -1.21
C ILE A 108 -18.18 -2.46 -0.88
N GLU A 109 -19.07 -3.39 -1.25
CA GLU A 109 -18.84 -4.82 -1.03
C GLU A 109 -17.71 -5.37 -1.91
N ARG A 110 -17.56 -4.90 -3.16
CA ARG A 110 -16.44 -5.29 -4.04
C ARG A 110 -15.09 -4.80 -3.52
N LEU A 111 -15.05 -3.63 -2.86
CA LEU A 111 -13.83 -3.06 -2.31
C LEU A 111 -13.44 -3.63 -0.95
N ARG A 112 -14.35 -4.35 -0.27
CA ARG A 112 -14.10 -4.95 1.06
C ARG A 112 -12.77 -5.73 1.15
N PRO A 113 -12.38 -6.57 0.17
CA PRO A 113 -11.12 -7.33 0.26
C PRO A 113 -9.86 -6.44 0.28
N LEU A 114 -9.93 -5.22 -0.25
CA LEU A 114 -8.80 -4.28 -0.29
C LEU A 114 -8.81 -3.32 0.90
N THR A 115 -9.99 -2.88 1.32
CA THR A 115 -10.14 -1.84 2.36
C THR A 115 -10.10 -2.41 3.77
N GLY A 116 -10.52 -3.67 3.95
CA GLY A 116 -10.64 -4.34 5.24
C GLY A 116 -11.87 -3.90 6.04
N ASP A 117 -12.17 -4.64 7.11
CA ASP A 117 -13.45 -4.51 7.85
C ASP A 117 -13.63 -3.17 8.58
N GLY A 118 -12.57 -2.41 8.83
CA GLY A 118 -12.66 -1.08 9.46
C GLY A 118 -13.30 -0.05 8.52
N VAL A 119 -12.66 0.18 7.38
CA VAL A 119 -13.09 1.14 6.36
C VAL A 119 -14.42 0.69 5.73
N HIS A 120 -14.58 -0.61 5.47
CA HIS A 120 -15.83 -1.17 4.94
C HIS A 120 -17.04 -0.87 5.85
N ARG A 121 -16.91 -1.09 7.18
CA ARG A 121 -17.99 -0.76 8.13
C ARG A 121 -18.31 0.74 8.13
N GLN A 122 -17.29 1.58 8.12
CA GLN A 122 -17.45 3.04 8.06
C GLN A 122 -18.20 3.47 6.79
N TRP A 123 -17.84 2.92 5.63
CA TRP A 123 -18.54 3.21 4.37
C TRP A 123 -19.99 2.73 4.38
N LEU A 124 -20.27 1.55 4.94
CA LEU A 124 -21.65 1.04 5.09
C LEU A 124 -22.50 1.92 6.00
N GLU A 125 -21.94 2.40 7.11
CA GLU A 125 -22.60 3.33 8.03
C GLU A 125 -22.95 4.64 7.31
N TRP A 126 -21.96 5.28 6.69
CA TRP A 126 -22.15 6.52 5.94
C TRP A 126 -23.11 6.36 4.76
N TRP A 127 -23.09 5.20 4.09
CA TRP A 127 -24.05 4.86 3.03
C TRP A 127 -25.47 4.72 3.57
N GLY A 128 -25.63 4.10 4.75
CA GLY A 128 -26.89 3.97 5.47
C GLY A 128 -27.50 5.33 5.79
N GLU A 129 -26.67 6.24 6.28
CA GLU A 129 -27.01 7.63 6.63
C GLU A 129 -27.19 8.57 5.43
N ARG A 130 -26.93 8.10 4.19
CA ARG A 130 -26.99 8.89 2.96
C ARG A 130 -26.00 10.07 2.94
N ARG A 131 -24.82 9.91 3.54
CA ARG A 131 -23.76 10.92 3.44
C ARG A 131 -23.18 10.93 2.02
N ALA A 132 -23.09 12.11 1.41
CA ALA A 132 -22.42 12.28 0.13
C ALA A 132 -20.91 11.95 0.19
N SER A 133 -20.32 11.99 1.40
CA SER A 133 -18.90 11.75 1.63
C SER A 133 -18.43 10.33 1.27
N VAL A 134 -19.33 9.34 1.15
CA VAL A 134 -18.95 7.95 0.83
C VAL A 134 -18.25 7.86 -0.52
N GLY A 135 -18.88 8.39 -1.58
CA GLY A 135 -18.31 8.33 -2.92
C GLY A 135 -17.01 9.12 -3.04
N ILE A 136 -16.92 10.23 -2.31
CA ILE A 136 -15.71 11.05 -2.19
C ILE A 136 -14.57 10.28 -1.53
N ASP A 137 -14.84 9.59 -0.41
CA ASP A 137 -13.82 8.83 0.31
C ASP A 137 -13.37 7.58 -0.47
N MET A 138 -14.29 6.90 -1.17
CA MET A 138 -13.97 5.82 -2.09
C MET A 138 -13.09 6.28 -3.26
N ALA A 139 -13.34 7.46 -3.82
CA ALA A 139 -12.47 8.04 -4.85
C ALA A 139 -11.08 8.36 -4.27
N GLY A 140 -11.04 8.93 -3.06
CA GLY A 140 -9.81 9.19 -2.32
C GLY A 140 -8.98 7.95 -2.07
N PHE A 141 -9.62 6.82 -1.74
CA PHE A 141 -8.95 5.53 -1.59
C PHE A 141 -8.18 5.12 -2.85
N TRP A 142 -8.79 5.27 -4.04
CA TRP A 142 -8.12 4.92 -5.30
C TRP A 142 -7.02 5.90 -5.69
N ILE A 143 -7.25 7.21 -5.50
CA ILE A 143 -6.22 8.24 -5.69
C ILE A 143 -5.01 7.95 -4.76
N GLN A 144 -5.27 7.52 -3.53
CA GLN A 144 -4.22 7.10 -2.59
C GLN A 144 -3.49 5.83 -2.99
N LEU A 145 -4.03 5.01 -3.86
CA LEU A 145 -3.35 3.81 -4.36
C LEU A 145 -2.75 3.98 -5.76
N ASP A 146 -2.94 5.15 -6.37
CA ASP A 146 -2.47 5.46 -7.72
C ASP A 146 -0.93 5.53 -7.81
N PRO A 147 -0.23 4.64 -8.51
CA PRO A 147 1.22 4.74 -8.64
C PRO A 147 1.67 6.01 -9.39
N THR A 148 0.86 6.49 -10.35
CA THR A 148 1.21 7.62 -11.23
C THR A 148 0.09 8.67 -11.24
N PRO A 149 -0.15 9.34 -10.11
CA PRO A 149 -1.33 10.16 -9.88
C PRO A 149 -1.35 11.43 -10.76
N ALA A 150 -0.20 11.81 -11.33
CA ALA A 150 -0.07 12.87 -12.33
C ALA A 150 -0.83 12.56 -13.64
N GLU A 151 -1.09 11.28 -13.91
CA GLU A 151 -1.89 10.83 -15.05
C GLU A 151 -3.38 10.74 -14.69
N ILE A 152 -4.24 10.81 -15.70
CA ILE A 152 -5.69 10.60 -15.52
C ILE A 152 -5.98 9.12 -15.23
N LEU A 153 -5.17 8.24 -15.82
CA LEU A 153 -5.24 6.81 -15.64
C LEU A 153 -4.85 6.44 -14.21
N ASN A 154 -5.70 5.65 -13.55
CA ASN A 154 -5.36 5.05 -12.27
C ASN A 154 -5.08 3.56 -12.48
N GLU A 155 -3.80 3.20 -12.57
CA GLU A 155 -3.36 1.85 -12.93
C GLU A 155 -3.85 0.82 -11.91
N ARG A 156 -3.91 1.19 -10.62
CA ARG A 156 -4.35 0.27 -9.57
C ARG A 156 -5.83 -0.07 -9.67
N LEU A 157 -6.67 0.92 -10.01
CA LEU A 157 -8.09 0.74 -10.25
C LEU A 157 -8.33 -0.13 -11.49
N ILE A 158 -7.61 0.14 -12.58
CA ILE A 158 -7.67 -0.70 -13.80
C ILE A 158 -7.27 -2.13 -13.48
N GLU A 159 -6.14 -2.32 -12.80
CA GLU A 159 -5.67 -3.64 -12.37
C GLU A 159 -6.71 -4.36 -11.51
N HIS A 160 -7.38 -3.65 -10.61
CA HIS A 160 -8.45 -4.24 -9.79
C HIS A 160 -9.57 -4.82 -10.64
N TRP A 161 -10.03 -4.08 -11.65
CA TRP A 161 -11.09 -4.54 -12.54
C TRP A 161 -10.63 -5.64 -13.52
N GLU A 162 -9.39 -5.58 -14.01
CA GLU A 162 -8.77 -6.68 -14.76
C GLU A 162 -8.73 -7.97 -13.90
N ARG A 163 -8.32 -7.86 -12.63
CA ARG A 163 -8.33 -9.01 -11.71
C ARG A 163 -9.73 -9.56 -11.45
N ILE A 164 -10.77 -8.71 -11.41
CA ILE A 164 -12.16 -9.16 -11.30
C ILE A 164 -12.57 -9.95 -12.54
N ALA A 165 -12.25 -9.44 -13.74
CA ALA A 165 -12.56 -10.12 -14.99
C ALA A 165 -11.86 -11.50 -15.06
N ASP A 166 -10.57 -11.55 -14.73
CA ASP A 166 -9.81 -12.79 -14.61
C ASP A 166 -10.39 -13.77 -13.60
N ALA A 167 -10.71 -13.28 -12.40
CA ALA A 167 -11.28 -14.10 -11.34
C ALA A 167 -12.59 -14.76 -11.77
N ARG A 168 -13.44 -14.05 -12.51
CA ARG A 168 -14.70 -14.60 -13.05
C ARG A 168 -14.48 -15.71 -14.06
N ARG A 169 -13.40 -15.63 -14.85
CA ARG A 169 -13.01 -16.68 -15.81
C ARG A 169 -12.45 -17.92 -15.10
N GLN A 170 -11.68 -17.74 -14.03
CA GLN A 170 -10.88 -18.81 -13.41
C GLN A 170 -11.55 -19.48 -12.19
N PHE A 171 -12.33 -18.75 -11.39
CA PHE A 171 -12.77 -19.18 -10.06
C PHE A 171 -14.29 -19.41 -9.98
N SER A 172 -14.74 -20.46 -10.67
CA SER A 172 -16.17 -20.76 -10.88
C SER A 172 -16.70 -21.97 -10.09
N LYS A 173 -15.91 -22.54 -9.16
CA LYS A 173 -16.31 -23.74 -8.40
C LYS A 173 -17.49 -23.50 -7.47
N ASN A 174 -17.65 -22.26 -7.03
CA ASN A 174 -18.75 -21.76 -6.22
C ASN A 174 -19.09 -20.34 -6.70
N ARG A 175 -20.26 -19.82 -6.34
CA ARG A 175 -20.69 -18.43 -6.63
C ARG A 175 -21.06 -17.70 -5.34
N SER A 176 -20.30 -17.93 -4.28
CA SER A 176 -20.55 -17.40 -2.93
C SER A 176 -20.19 -15.93 -2.78
N THR A 177 -19.29 -15.40 -3.61
CA THR A 177 -18.76 -14.04 -3.47
C THR A 177 -19.60 -13.00 -4.22
N ILE A 178 -19.37 -11.72 -3.91
CA ILE A 178 -19.95 -10.57 -4.62
C ILE A 178 -19.59 -10.51 -6.11
N PHE A 179 -18.52 -11.21 -6.53
CA PHE A 179 -18.08 -11.25 -7.91
C PHE A 179 -18.75 -12.35 -8.73
N GLY A 180 -19.54 -13.21 -8.09
CA GLY A 180 -20.14 -14.39 -8.70
C GLY A 180 -19.15 -15.55 -8.85
N THR A 181 -18.17 -15.63 -7.95
CA THR A 181 -17.02 -16.56 -7.96
C THR A 181 -16.88 -17.28 -6.62
N ASP A 182 -15.90 -18.17 -6.50
CA ASP A 182 -15.49 -18.77 -5.23
C ASP A 182 -14.46 -17.91 -4.48
N ASP A 183 -14.17 -18.28 -3.23
CA ASP A 183 -13.35 -17.48 -2.31
C ASP A 183 -11.90 -17.25 -2.77
N ARG A 184 -11.38 -18.05 -3.72
CA ARG A 184 -10.05 -17.82 -4.33
C ARG A 184 -9.96 -16.44 -4.97
N SER A 185 -11.07 -15.97 -5.55
CA SER A 185 -11.17 -14.63 -6.12
C SER A 185 -10.88 -13.51 -5.13
N LEU A 186 -11.25 -13.66 -3.85
CA LEU A 186 -11.04 -12.64 -2.83
C LEU A 186 -9.55 -12.41 -2.58
N ILE A 187 -8.78 -13.50 -2.53
CA ILE A 187 -7.33 -13.47 -2.35
C ILE A 187 -6.63 -13.01 -3.63
N TYR A 188 -7.09 -13.49 -4.80
CA TYR A 188 -6.55 -13.11 -6.10
C TYR A 188 -6.68 -11.61 -6.38
N ILE A 189 -7.87 -11.03 -6.13
CA ILE A 189 -8.11 -9.60 -6.35
C ILE A 189 -7.20 -8.77 -5.44
N ARG A 190 -6.91 -9.25 -4.22
CA ARG A 190 -6.07 -8.58 -3.23
C ARG A 190 -4.58 -8.58 -3.62
N TYR A 191 -4.04 -9.72 -4.06
CA TYR A 191 -2.59 -9.91 -4.21
C TYR A 191 -2.09 -10.29 -5.61
N GLY A 192 -3.00 -10.62 -6.52
CA GLY A 192 -2.68 -11.15 -7.85
C GLY A 192 -2.46 -12.66 -7.84
N GLN A 193 -1.78 -13.16 -8.87
CA GLN A 193 -1.41 -14.58 -8.98
C GLN A 193 -0.47 -14.95 -7.80
N PRO A 194 -0.64 -16.14 -7.18
CA PRO A 194 0.30 -16.67 -6.20
C PRO A 194 1.58 -17.16 -6.89
N ASP A 195 2.68 -17.16 -6.14
CA ASP A 195 4.00 -17.55 -6.64
C ASP A 195 4.09 -19.09 -6.82
N ARG A 196 3.44 -19.85 -5.93
CA ARG A 196 3.27 -21.30 -6.06
C ARG A 196 1.83 -21.72 -5.79
N ARG A 197 1.40 -22.79 -6.46
CA ARG A 197 0.11 -23.46 -6.23
C ARG A 197 0.32 -24.95 -6.06
N ASN A 198 -0.46 -25.56 -5.19
CA ASN A 198 -0.56 -27.00 -5.08
C ASN A 198 -2.04 -27.38 -4.93
N SER A 199 -2.52 -28.35 -5.70
CA SER A 199 -3.89 -28.84 -5.61
C SER A 199 -3.92 -30.36 -5.63
N GLY A 200 -4.96 -30.91 -5.02
CA GLY A 200 -5.12 -32.36 -4.95
C GLY A 200 -6.34 -32.76 -4.15
N ILE A 201 -6.38 -34.04 -3.80
CA ILE A 201 -7.40 -34.62 -2.94
C ILE A 201 -6.67 -35.21 -1.75
N LEU A 202 -7.09 -34.86 -0.53
CA LEU A 202 -6.58 -35.52 0.66
C LEU A 202 -7.14 -36.95 0.67
N THR A 203 -6.26 -37.95 0.76
CA THR A 203 -6.67 -39.35 0.76
C THR A 203 -6.29 -40.04 2.07
N LEU A 204 -6.74 -41.28 2.27
CA LEU A 204 -6.27 -42.12 3.38
C LEU A 204 -5.04 -42.96 2.99
N GLN A 205 -4.43 -42.75 1.82
CA GLN A 205 -3.26 -43.51 1.42
C GLN A 205 -2.07 -43.15 2.31
N THR A 206 -1.66 -44.06 3.18
CA THR A 206 -0.34 -44.01 3.82
C THR A 206 0.34 -45.36 3.86
N LEU A 207 1.62 -45.33 3.51
CA LEU A 207 2.53 -46.46 3.63
C LEU A 207 3.26 -46.46 4.99
N ASN A 208 3.21 -45.37 5.78
CA ASN A 208 4.10 -45.16 6.93
C ASN A 208 3.44 -44.91 8.30
N ILE A 209 2.20 -44.43 8.38
CA ILE A 209 1.58 -44.06 9.67
C ILE A 209 1.09 -45.29 10.45
N MET A 210 0.42 -46.24 9.79
CA MET A 210 -0.08 -47.44 10.48
C MET A 210 1.04 -48.29 11.08
N PRO A 211 2.16 -48.57 10.38
CA PRO A 211 3.31 -49.24 10.99
C PRO A 211 3.99 -48.44 12.10
N TRP A 212 3.94 -47.10 12.05
CA TRP A 212 4.43 -46.25 13.13
C TRP A 212 3.51 -46.33 14.36
N LEU A 213 2.20 -46.22 14.18
CA LEU A 213 1.20 -46.31 15.25
C LEU A 213 1.21 -47.68 15.93
N GLN A 214 1.31 -48.75 15.15
CA GLN A 214 1.48 -50.11 15.65
C GLN A 214 2.70 -50.22 16.58
N ARG A 215 3.81 -49.54 16.26
CA ARG A 215 5.00 -49.52 17.12
C ARG A 215 4.82 -48.71 18.40
N GLN A 216 3.99 -47.66 18.37
CA GLN A 216 3.72 -46.83 19.55
C GLN A 216 2.65 -47.40 20.49
N LEU A 217 1.64 -48.09 19.95
CA LEU A 217 0.58 -48.75 20.72
C LEU A 217 1.02 -50.06 21.37
N LEU A 218 2.17 -50.60 21.00
CA LEU A 218 2.78 -51.73 21.70
C LEU A 218 3.29 -51.25 23.07
N PRO A 219 2.80 -51.80 24.19
CA PRO A 219 3.25 -51.37 25.50
C PRO A 219 4.76 -51.64 25.67
N ALA A 220 5.52 -50.59 26.01
CA ALA A 220 6.95 -50.66 26.31
C ALA A 220 7.32 -51.66 27.46
N GLY A 221 6.32 -52.25 28.13
CA GLY A 221 6.50 -53.33 29.10
C GLY A 221 6.85 -54.69 28.49
N ALA A 222 6.61 -54.91 27.20
CA ALA A 222 6.94 -56.20 26.55
C ALA A 222 8.44 -56.38 26.28
N GLU A 223 9.23 -55.31 26.22
CA GLU A 223 10.68 -55.40 26.05
C GLU A 223 11.44 -55.60 27.39
N ARG A 224 10.86 -55.20 28.53
CA ARG A 224 11.50 -55.40 29.85
C ARG A 224 11.36 -56.82 30.42
N MET A 225 10.51 -57.68 29.82
CA MET A 225 10.47 -59.12 30.10
C MET A 225 11.18 -59.97 29.03
N ARG A 226 11.94 -59.34 28.12
CA ARG A 226 12.91 -60.01 27.23
C ARG A 226 14.29 -60.05 27.89
N GLY A 227 14.35 -60.62 29.09
CA GLY A 227 15.59 -60.98 29.77
C GLY A 227 15.61 -62.48 29.96
N GLU A 228 16.45 -63.13 29.15
CA GLU A 228 16.87 -64.54 29.23
C GLU A 228 15.80 -65.60 28.92
N ASP A 229 16.10 -66.42 27.91
CA ASP A 229 15.47 -67.67 27.51
C ASP A 229 14.09 -67.63 26.82
N SER A 230 14.10 -67.45 25.49
CA SER A 230 13.49 -68.44 24.58
C SER A 230 13.68 -68.04 23.12
N ASP A 231 14.34 -68.92 22.36
CA ASP A 231 14.38 -68.92 20.91
C ASP A 231 12.99 -69.22 20.32
N THR A 232 12.66 -68.47 19.26
CA THR A 232 11.58 -68.71 18.28
C THR A 232 10.18 -68.93 18.84
N GLU A 233 9.33 -67.89 18.77
CA GLU A 233 8.02 -68.00 18.10
C GLU A 233 7.35 -66.62 17.99
N THR A 234 6.85 -66.35 16.79
CA THR A 234 5.90 -65.32 16.35
C THR A 234 5.40 -64.36 17.44
N ALA A 235 5.72 -63.07 17.31
CA ALA A 235 5.04 -62.01 18.04
C ALA A 235 3.53 -62.08 17.73
N GLN A 236 2.77 -62.81 18.55
CA GLN A 236 1.32 -62.78 18.53
C GLN A 236 0.94 -61.35 18.94
N GLN A 237 0.57 -60.55 17.95
CA GLN A 237 -0.05 -59.26 18.16
C GLN A 237 -1.20 -59.45 19.14
N ASP A 238 -1.21 -58.67 20.24
CA ASP A 238 -2.29 -58.69 21.21
C ASP A 238 -3.62 -58.47 20.45
N PRO A 239 -4.57 -59.42 20.50
CA PRO A 239 -5.83 -59.33 19.77
C PRO A 239 -6.63 -58.08 20.13
N GLN A 240 -6.45 -57.52 21.34
CA GLN A 240 -7.09 -56.27 21.73
C GLN A 240 -6.53 -55.06 20.97
N THR A 241 -5.22 -55.00 20.76
CA THR A 241 -4.57 -53.92 20.01
C THR A 241 -4.96 -53.95 18.53
N ALA A 242 -5.06 -55.16 17.94
CA ALA A 242 -5.51 -55.33 16.56
C ALA A 242 -6.97 -54.87 16.37
N GLU A 243 -7.84 -55.15 17.35
CA GLU A 243 -9.23 -54.73 17.32
C GLU A 243 -9.37 -53.20 17.44
N VAL A 244 -8.64 -52.55 18.35
CA VAL A 244 -8.64 -51.09 18.49
C VAL A 244 -8.17 -50.42 17.19
N LEU A 245 -7.10 -50.93 16.57
CA LEU A 245 -6.60 -50.43 15.28
C LEU A 245 -7.63 -50.54 14.16
N GLN A 246 -8.33 -51.68 14.06
CA GLN A 246 -9.36 -51.90 13.04
C GLN A 246 -10.57 -50.99 13.24
N ARG A 247 -10.99 -50.77 14.50
CA ARG A 247 -12.09 -49.84 14.81
C ARG A 247 -11.69 -48.39 14.51
N LEU A 248 -10.44 -48.00 14.82
CA LEU A 248 -9.90 -46.68 14.50
C LEU A 248 -9.86 -46.43 12.99
N GLU A 249 -9.35 -47.40 12.23
CA GLU A 249 -9.33 -47.37 10.77
C GLU A 249 -10.74 -47.17 10.20
N ARG A 250 -11.73 -47.95 10.67
CA ARG A 250 -13.13 -47.79 10.25
C ARG A 250 -13.67 -46.40 10.57
N ALA A 251 -13.42 -45.89 11.78
CA ALA A 251 -13.84 -44.54 12.17
C ALA A 251 -13.20 -43.47 11.26
N MET A 252 -11.93 -43.62 10.90
CA MET A 252 -11.27 -42.72 9.95
C MET A 252 -11.92 -42.76 8.57
N TYR A 253 -12.24 -43.94 8.03
CA TYR A 253 -12.99 -44.08 6.77
C TYR A 253 -14.37 -43.44 6.83
N ASP A 254 -15.08 -43.56 7.96
CA ASP A 254 -16.42 -42.97 8.15
C ASP A 254 -16.39 -41.44 8.23
N PHE A 255 -15.29 -40.87 8.74
CA PHE A 255 -15.11 -39.43 8.89
C PHE A 255 -14.46 -38.77 7.67
N HIS A 256 -13.60 -39.47 6.94
CA HIS A 256 -12.90 -38.94 5.78
C HIS A 256 -13.83 -38.80 4.57
N ARG A 257 -13.88 -37.60 3.98
CA ARG A 257 -14.73 -37.28 2.83
C ARG A 257 -13.96 -36.98 1.54
N TYR A 258 -12.70 -37.41 1.43
CA TYR A 258 -11.83 -37.13 0.29
C TYR A 258 -11.89 -35.66 -0.17
N PRO A 259 -11.62 -34.70 0.74
CA PRO A 259 -11.79 -33.30 0.41
C PRO A 259 -10.76 -32.87 -0.65
N GLU A 260 -11.26 -32.18 -1.68
CA GLU A 260 -10.41 -31.46 -2.63
C GLU A 260 -9.80 -30.26 -1.92
N TYR A 261 -8.52 -30.00 -2.20
CA TYR A 261 -7.81 -28.83 -1.70
C TYR A 261 -7.05 -28.10 -2.81
N GLU A 262 -6.80 -26.82 -2.56
CA GLU A 262 -5.87 -25.98 -3.30
C GLU A 262 -5.17 -25.04 -2.32
N ILE A 263 -3.84 -24.96 -2.40
CA ILE A 263 -3.00 -24.16 -1.52
C ILE A 263 -2.24 -23.15 -2.36
N TRP A 264 -2.32 -21.88 -1.96
CA TRP A 264 -1.61 -20.79 -2.59
C TRP A 264 -0.52 -20.28 -1.66
N PHE A 265 0.68 -20.09 -2.22
CA PHE A 265 1.83 -19.54 -1.52
C PHE A 265 2.18 -18.19 -2.13
N TYR A 266 2.26 -17.17 -1.27
CA TYR A 266 2.76 -15.85 -1.64
C TYR A 266 4.10 -15.61 -0.96
N GLU A 267 5.15 -15.61 -1.76
CA GLU A 267 6.54 -15.36 -1.35
C GLU A 267 6.81 -13.86 -1.34
N ASN A 268 7.64 -13.40 -0.40
CA ASN A 268 8.02 -12.00 -0.25
C ASN A 268 6.83 -11.03 -0.15
N LEU A 269 5.66 -11.52 0.27
CA LEU A 269 4.48 -10.68 0.46
C LEU A 269 4.68 -9.72 1.65
N ILE A 270 5.44 -10.16 2.65
CA ILE A 270 5.92 -9.36 3.77
C ILE A 270 7.40 -9.07 3.51
N PRO A 271 7.81 -7.81 3.24
CA PRO A 271 9.20 -7.47 2.99
C PRO A 271 10.12 -7.92 4.13
N GLY A 272 11.22 -8.61 3.79
CA GLY A 272 12.19 -9.11 4.77
C GLY A 272 11.80 -10.40 5.49
N ASN A 273 10.60 -10.95 5.24
CA ASN A 273 10.21 -12.26 5.76
C ASN A 273 10.31 -13.33 4.66
N PRO A 274 11.21 -14.33 4.79
CA PRO A 274 11.35 -15.40 3.81
C PRO A 274 10.20 -16.42 3.84
N GLU A 275 9.39 -16.45 4.91
CA GLU A 275 8.28 -17.39 5.03
C GLU A 275 7.10 -16.97 4.14
N PRO A 276 6.53 -17.91 3.35
CA PRO A 276 5.38 -17.60 2.51
C PRO A 276 4.11 -17.40 3.34
N VAL A 277 3.25 -16.49 2.86
CA VAL A 277 1.87 -16.39 3.35
C VAL A 277 1.04 -17.45 2.62
N ILE A 278 0.38 -18.31 3.39
CA ILE A 278 -0.33 -19.50 2.88
C ILE A 278 -1.84 -19.25 2.94
N PHE A 279 -2.53 -19.50 1.83
CA PHE A 279 -3.99 -19.54 1.78
C PHE A 279 -4.44 -20.94 1.37
N LEU A 280 -5.35 -21.53 2.14
CA LEU A 280 -5.88 -22.87 1.88
C LEU A 280 -7.33 -22.77 1.41
N PHE A 281 -7.66 -23.45 0.33
CA PHE A 281 -9.01 -23.55 -0.21
C PHE A 281 -9.40 -25.02 -0.32
N GLY A 282 -10.68 -25.30 -0.18
CA GLY A 282 -11.17 -26.64 -0.46
C GLY A 282 -12.60 -26.85 0.00
N THR A 283 -13.09 -28.07 -0.17
CA THR A 283 -14.48 -28.43 0.14
C THR A 283 -14.71 -28.44 1.65
N ASP A 284 -15.55 -27.51 2.12
CA ASP A 284 -15.95 -27.48 3.53
C ASP A 284 -16.83 -28.70 3.85
N VAL A 285 -16.46 -29.43 4.90
CA VAL A 285 -17.08 -30.70 5.26
C VAL A 285 -18.54 -30.54 5.73
N ARG A 286 -18.94 -29.35 6.17
CA ARG A 286 -20.29 -29.04 6.67
C ARG A 286 -21.21 -28.60 5.54
N THR A 287 -20.71 -27.74 4.65
CA THR A 287 -21.54 -27.13 3.59
C THR A 287 -21.39 -27.79 2.22
N ASP A 288 -20.39 -28.64 2.03
CA ASP A 288 -20.02 -29.25 0.74
C ASP A 288 -19.69 -28.20 -0.34
N GLN A 289 -19.26 -27.02 0.09
CA GLN A 289 -18.91 -25.90 -0.79
C GLN A 289 -17.40 -25.67 -0.78
N PHE A 290 -16.84 -25.40 -1.97
CA PHE A 290 -15.46 -24.99 -2.11
C PHE A 290 -15.28 -23.56 -1.60
N ARG A 291 -14.47 -23.37 -0.55
CA ARG A 291 -14.28 -22.08 0.14
C ARG A 291 -12.89 -21.94 0.77
N LEU A 292 -12.58 -20.75 1.28
CA LEU A 292 -11.35 -20.51 2.05
C LEU A 292 -11.42 -21.24 3.39
N GLN A 293 -10.32 -21.90 3.75
CA GLN A 293 -10.11 -22.61 5.00
C GLN A 293 -9.10 -21.87 5.88
N THR A 294 -9.27 -21.96 7.19
CA THR A 294 -8.38 -21.32 8.17
C THR A 294 -7.19 -22.19 8.55
N SER A 295 -7.31 -23.51 8.32
CA SER A 295 -6.27 -24.52 8.59
C SER A 295 -6.56 -25.80 7.83
N LEU A 296 -5.58 -26.69 7.76
CA LEU A 296 -5.76 -28.04 7.22
C LEU A 296 -6.76 -28.87 8.05
N ASP A 297 -6.92 -28.53 9.33
CA ASP A 297 -7.84 -29.19 10.27
C ASP A 297 -9.32 -28.91 9.96
N ASP A 298 -9.62 -27.94 9.10
CA ASP A 298 -11.00 -27.62 8.69
C ASP A 298 -11.56 -28.67 7.72
N PHE A 299 -10.68 -29.45 7.08
CA PHE A 299 -11.02 -30.61 6.26
C PHE A 299 -11.44 -31.84 7.09
N ILE A 300 -11.35 -31.75 8.43
CA ILE A 300 -11.72 -32.81 9.35
C ILE A 300 -13.09 -32.45 9.96
N PRO A 301 -14.12 -33.31 9.83
CA PRO A 301 -15.41 -33.08 10.44
C PRO A 301 -15.31 -32.91 11.97
N GLU A 302 -16.12 -32.03 12.57
CA GLU A 302 -16.13 -31.84 14.05
C GLU A 302 -16.40 -33.13 14.83
N ARG A 303 -17.23 -34.03 14.29
CA ARG A 303 -17.52 -35.35 14.86
C ARG A 303 -16.27 -36.24 15.04
N ALA A 304 -15.21 -36.03 14.27
CA ALA A 304 -13.95 -36.78 14.43
C ALA A 304 -13.15 -36.33 15.68
N PHE A 305 -13.35 -35.09 16.13
CA PHE A 305 -12.75 -34.54 17.36
C PHE A 305 -13.55 -34.92 18.62
N HIS A 306 -14.79 -35.38 18.44
CA HIS A 306 -15.69 -35.77 19.53
C HIS A 306 -16.41 -37.10 19.23
N PRO A 307 -15.67 -38.21 19.06
CA PRO A 307 -16.27 -39.50 18.69
C PRO A 307 -17.28 -40.01 19.73
N ASP A 308 -17.12 -39.61 21.01
CA ASP A 308 -18.01 -39.99 22.13
C ASP A 308 -19.46 -39.58 21.96
N ARG A 309 -19.71 -38.48 21.26
CA ARG A 309 -21.08 -37.94 21.09
C ARG A 309 -21.91 -38.76 20.12
N ASP A 310 -21.28 -39.33 19.09
CA ASP A 310 -21.95 -40.05 18.02
C ASP A 310 -21.88 -41.58 18.21
N ARG A 311 -20.85 -42.09 18.91
CA ARG A 311 -20.66 -43.54 19.14
C ARG A 311 -20.21 -43.84 20.58
N PRO A 312 -21.10 -43.68 21.59
CA PRO A 312 -20.72 -43.81 23.00
C PRO A 312 -20.20 -45.20 23.40
N GLN A 313 -20.49 -46.25 22.62
CA GLN A 313 -20.00 -47.61 22.87
C GLN A 313 -18.58 -47.86 22.32
N GLU A 314 -18.19 -47.19 21.23
CA GLU A 314 -16.88 -47.36 20.58
C GLU A 314 -15.86 -46.32 21.06
N ALA A 315 -16.33 -45.14 21.46
CA ALA A 315 -15.50 -43.97 21.67
C ALA A 315 -14.75 -43.97 23.02
N LEU A 316 -15.28 -44.66 24.03
CA LEU A 316 -14.67 -44.79 25.35
C LEU A 316 -13.29 -45.50 25.31
N GLU A 317 -13.01 -46.29 24.27
CA GLU A 317 -11.75 -47.01 24.08
C GLU A 317 -10.66 -46.13 23.44
N PHE A 318 -11.00 -45.36 22.39
CA PHE A 318 -10.02 -44.51 21.68
C PHE A 318 -9.53 -43.34 22.55
N VAL A 319 -10.43 -42.73 23.32
CA VAL A 319 -10.11 -41.59 24.18
C VAL A 319 -9.20 -42.00 25.34
N ARG A 320 -9.33 -43.24 25.84
CA ARG A 320 -8.41 -43.80 26.85
C ARG A 320 -7.01 -44.07 26.31
N ALA A 321 -6.89 -44.36 25.02
CA ALA A 321 -5.59 -44.46 24.34
C ALA A 321 -5.05 -43.08 23.91
N GLY A 322 -5.88 -42.02 24.04
CA GLY A 322 -5.58 -40.65 23.63
C GLY A 322 -5.37 -40.44 22.12
N ILE A 323 -5.61 -41.48 21.30
CA ILE A 323 -5.51 -41.40 19.84
C ILE A 323 -6.93 -41.28 19.28
N THR A 324 -7.34 -40.07 18.92
CA THR A 324 -8.64 -39.82 18.28
C THR A 324 -8.57 -39.98 16.77
N PRO A 325 -9.69 -40.27 16.08
CA PRO A 325 -9.74 -40.24 14.62
C PRO A 325 -9.30 -38.89 14.03
N ALA A 326 -9.54 -37.78 14.73
CA ALA A 326 -9.06 -36.47 14.31
C ALA A 326 -7.52 -36.38 14.31
N ILE A 327 -6.83 -36.77 15.38
CA ILE A 327 -5.35 -36.78 15.41
C ILE A 327 -4.78 -37.59 14.23
N MET A 328 -5.39 -38.73 13.93
CA MET A 328 -4.95 -39.57 12.82
C MET A 328 -5.13 -38.89 11.46
N LEU A 329 -6.28 -38.25 11.25
CA LEU A 329 -6.52 -37.47 10.03
C LEU A 329 -5.59 -36.26 9.94
N GLN A 330 -5.27 -35.60 11.06
CA GLN A 330 -4.27 -34.53 11.10
C GLN A 330 -2.91 -35.06 10.64
N LEU A 331 -2.40 -36.13 11.26
CA LEU A 331 -1.13 -36.75 10.87
C LEU A 331 -1.09 -37.12 9.37
N LEU A 332 -2.17 -37.71 8.85
CA LEU A 332 -2.28 -38.07 7.43
C LEU A 332 -2.21 -36.87 6.51
N TYR A 333 -3.01 -35.83 6.79
CA TYR A 333 -3.08 -34.67 5.93
C TYR A 333 -1.77 -33.88 5.94
N TYR A 334 -1.17 -33.69 7.12
CA TYR A 334 0.13 -33.03 7.25
C TYR A 334 1.26 -33.86 6.62
N GLU A 335 1.22 -35.20 6.69
CA GLU A 335 2.20 -36.04 6.00
C GLU A 335 2.11 -35.89 4.48
N GLN A 336 0.90 -35.93 3.91
CA GLN A 336 0.70 -35.73 2.47
C GLN A 336 1.23 -34.38 1.97
N LEU A 337 1.09 -33.33 2.78
CA LEU A 337 1.53 -31.98 2.43
C LEU A 337 2.96 -31.65 2.87
N SER A 338 3.63 -32.55 3.62
CA SER A 338 4.99 -32.31 4.12
C SER A 338 6.04 -32.14 3.01
N ALA A 339 5.78 -32.70 1.82
CA ALA A 339 6.63 -32.52 0.64
C ALA A 339 6.32 -31.23 -0.14
N VAL A 340 5.19 -30.58 0.13
CA VAL A 340 4.73 -29.38 -0.59
C VAL A 340 5.42 -28.12 -0.06
N ASP A 341 5.52 -27.99 1.26
CA ASP A 341 6.12 -26.82 1.90
C ASP A 341 6.71 -27.15 3.29
N PRO A 342 7.84 -26.52 3.68
CA PRO A 342 8.44 -26.71 5.00
C PRO A 342 7.45 -26.50 6.16
N PHE A 343 6.50 -25.57 6.03
CA PHE A 343 5.49 -25.32 7.05
C PHE A 343 4.73 -26.60 7.46
N PHE A 344 4.25 -27.38 6.49
CA PHE A 344 3.49 -28.60 6.80
C PHE A 344 4.36 -29.69 7.41
N ARG A 345 5.63 -29.76 7.01
CA ARG A 345 6.60 -30.71 7.56
C ARG A 345 6.95 -30.37 9.01
N GLU A 346 7.14 -29.11 9.33
CA GLU A 346 7.40 -28.66 10.71
C GLU A 346 6.20 -28.98 11.60
N ARG A 347 4.97 -28.66 11.16
CA ARG A 347 3.75 -29.03 11.88
C ARG A 347 3.58 -30.53 12.05
N LEU A 348 3.92 -31.33 11.05
CA LEU A 348 3.92 -32.80 11.17
C LEU A 348 4.91 -33.28 12.24
N ASN A 349 6.12 -32.73 12.26
CA ASN A 349 7.15 -33.09 13.23
C ASN A 349 6.73 -32.71 14.64
N GLU A 350 6.20 -31.50 14.85
CA GLU A 350 5.68 -31.07 16.15
C GLU A 350 4.53 -31.96 16.64
N LEU A 351 3.61 -32.35 15.75
CA LEU A 351 2.54 -33.27 16.10
C LEU A 351 3.09 -34.66 16.50
N ARG A 352 4.06 -35.17 15.74
CA ARG A 352 4.73 -36.44 16.06
C ARG A 352 5.49 -36.37 17.38
N GLU A 353 6.23 -35.30 17.62
CA GLU A 353 6.98 -35.07 18.86
C GLU A 353 6.05 -35.01 20.06
N ARG A 354 4.94 -34.26 19.99
CA ARG A 354 3.94 -34.21 21.08
C ARG A 354 3.36 -35.58 21.41
N ILE A 355 3.07 -36.38 20.40
CA ILE A 355 2.59 -37.75 20.59
C ILE A 355 3.70 -38.64 21.19
N LEU A 356 4.96 -38.44 20.80
CA LEU A 356 6.11 -39.23 21.24
C LEU A 356 6.66 -38.85 22.62
N GLU A 357 6.56 -37.59 23.04
CA GLU A 357 7.03 -37.08 24.33
C GLU A 357 6.04 -37.44 25.45
N GLN A 358 4.74 -37.47 25.16
CA GLN A 358 3.69 -37.77 26.13
C GLN A 358 3.39 -39.26 26.32
N ARG A 359 4.42 -40.13 26.25
CA ARG A 359 4.36 -41.62 26.22
C ARG A 359 3.47 -42.33 27.27
N GLN A 360 2.84 -41.62 28.20
CA GLN A 360 1.97 -42.21 29.23
C GLN A 360 0.53 -41.70 29.25
N ASP A 361 0.20 -40.53 28.68
CA ASP A 361 -1.18 -40.05 28.57
C ASP A 361 -1.26 -38.98 27.46
N VAL A 362 -1.66 -39.35 26.23
CA VAL A 362 -2.06 -38.32 25.25
C VAL A 362 -3.33 -37.68 25.81
N PHE A 363 -3.22 -36.44 26.28
CA PHE A 363 -4.33 -35.76 26.95
C PHE A 363 -5.52 -35.62 26.01
N ALA A 364 -6.72 -35.90 26.53
CA ALA A 364 -7.96 -35.60 25.84
C ALA A 364 -7.99 -34.10 25.50
N GLY A 365 -8.05 -33.77 24.21
CA GLY A 365 -8.03 -32.40 23.70
C GLY A 365 -6.78 -32.00 22.92
N MET A 366 -5.74 -32.84 22.83
CA MET A 366 -4.54 -32.54 22.03
C MET A 366 -4.85 -32.20 20.56
N ASP A 367 -5.81 -32.88 19.94
CA ASP A 367 -6.28 -32.58 18.58
C ASP A 367 -6.84 -31.15 18.45
N LEU A 368 -7.66 -30.74 19.42
CA LEU A 368 -8.26 -29.41 19.48
C LEU A 368 -7.22 -28.33 19.75
N ASP A 369 -6.27 -28.59 20.65
CA ASP A 369 -5.17 -27.68 20.95
C ASP A 369 -4.30 -27.48 19.72
N PHE A 370 -3.88 -28.59 19.08
CA PHE A 370 -3.09 -28.55 17.85
C PHE A 370 -3.82 -27.82 16.71
N LYS A 371 -5.12 -28.07 16.55
CA LYS A 371 -5.99 -27.36 15.59
C LYS A 371 -6.04 -25.85 15.88
N SER A 372 -6.19 -25.47 17.14
CA SER A 372 -6.24 -24.06 17.55
C SER A 372 -4.92 -23.36 17.22
N GLU A 373 -3.79 -23.97 17.56
CA GLU A 373 -2.46 -23.45 17.26
C GLU A 373 -2.20 -23.35 15.75
N SER A 374 -2.52 -24.39 14.98
CA SER A 374 -2.36 -24.41 13.53
C SER A 374 -3.12 -23.24 12.88
N ARG A 375 -4.36 -22.98 13.33
CA ARG A 375 -5.14 -21.81 12.89
C ARG A 375 -4.49 -20.50 13.30
N GLN A 376 -3.98 -20.40 14.51
CA GLN A 376 -3.31 -19.19 15.00
C GLN A 376 -2.06 -18.86 14.18
N LEU A 377 -1.24 -19.85 13.84
CA LEU A 377 -0.02 -19.69 13.04
C LEU A 377 -0.31 -19.23 11.61
N VAL A 378 -1.30 -19.83 10.94
CA VAL A 378 -1.72 -19.39 9.60
C VAL A 378 -2.25 -17.95 9.68
N ASN A 379 -3.12 -17.67 10.66
CA ASN A 379 -3.72 -16.36 10.84
C ASN A 379 -2.70 -15.28 11.20
N SER A 380 -1.70 -15.56 12.04
CA SER A 380 -0.65 -14.59 12.39
C SER A 380 0.15 -14.17 11.16
N ARG A 381 0.47 -15.11 10.26
CA ARG A 381 1.11 -14.79 8.98
C ARG A 381 0.21 -13.96 8.07
N THR A 382 -1.08 -14.28 7.99
CA THR A 382 -2.05 -13.50 7.19
C THR A 382 -2.27 -12.08 7.73
N ILE A 383 -2.27 -11.88 9.05
CA ILE A 383 -2.46 -10.57 9.70
C ILE A 383 -1.29 -9.63 9.40
N GLN A 384 -0.07 -10.17 9.36
CA GLN A 384 1.14 -9.38 9.05
C GLN A 384 1.24 -9.02 7.57
N ALA A 385 0.53 -9.74 6.68
CA ALA A 385 0.53 -9.45 5.26
C ALA A 385 -0.09 -8.08 4.95
N PRO A 386 0.45 -7.33 3.97
CA PRO A 386 -0.12 -6.06 3.53
C PRO A 386 -1.59 -6.21 3.12
N ARG A 387 -2.36 -5.12 3.20
CA ARG A 387 -3.78 -5.16 2.82
C ARG A 387 -4.02 -5.42 1.34
N GLN A 388 -3.08 -5.06 0.48
CA GLN A 388 -3.18 -5.30 -0.95
C GLN A 388 -1.78 -5.22 -1.55
N ARG A 389 -1.59 -5.82 -2.72
CA ARG A 389 -0.37 -5.70 -3.52
C ARG A 389 -0.76 -5.47 -4.98
N SER A 390 -0.19 -4.45 -5.62
CA SER A 390 -0.22 -4.32 -7.08
C SER A 390 0.84 -5.25 -7.69
N VAL A 391 0.48 -5.93 -8.77
CA VAL A 391 1.43 -6.72 -9.57
C VAL A 391 2.28 -5.77 -10.39
N TYR A 392 1.71 -4.69 -10.91
CA TYR A 392 2.41 -3.74 -11.78
C TYR A 392 3.43 -2.86 -11.04
N GLU A 393 3.18 -2.52 -9.77
CA GLU A 393 4.13 -1.71 -8.97
C GLU A 393 5.52 -2.35 -8.83
N GLY A 394 5.61 -3.69 -8.84
CA GLY A 394 6.88 -4.42 -8.72
C GLY A 394 7.64 -4.61 -10.04
N LEU A 395 7.03 -4.21 -11.16
CA LEU A 395 7.57 -4.46 -12.50
C LEU A 395 8.47 -3.33 -13.00
N LEU A 396 8.31 -2.13 -12.45
CA LEU A 396 9.13 -0.97 -12.73
C LEU A 396 10.03 -0.66 -11.53
N PRO A 397 11.30 -0.26 -11.75
CA PRO A 397 12.19 0.17 -10.69
C PRO A 397 11.63 1.39 -9.95
N LYS A 398 11.74 1.37 -8.62
CA LYS A 398 11.36 2.50 -7.77
C LYS A 398 12.48 3.52 -7.73
N ILE A 399 12.16 4.78 -8.01
CA ILE A 399 13.11 5.89 -7.97
C ILE A 399 13.17 6.46 -6.55
N PRO A 400 14.29 6.37 -5.81
CA PRO A 400 14.43 7.04 -4.52
C PRO A 400 14.07 8.52 -4.63
N MET A 401 13.16 8.99 -3.77
CA MET A 401 12.74 10.39 -3.76
C MET A 401 12.60 10.93 -2.34
N GLN A 402 12.86 12.22 -2.17
CA GLN A 402 12.66 12.97 -0.94
C GLN A 402 11.85 14.23 -1.21
N VAL A 403 11.12 14.69 -0.20
CA VAL A 403 10.28 15.87 -0.29
C VAL A 403 10.52 16.76 0.93
N HIS A 404 10.85 18.03 0.69
CA HIS A 404 11.15 19.01 1.74
C HIS A 404 10.19 20.19 1.60
N GLN A 405 9.64 20.66 2.71
CA GLN A 405 8.63 21.72 2.71
C GLN A 405 9.00 22.87 3.63
N TYR A 406 8.89 24.10 3.11
CA TYR A 406 9.15 25.32 3.84
C TYR A 406 7.97 26.28 3.71
N ARG A 407 7.44 26.77 4.84
CA ARG A 407 6.27 27.65 4.87
C ARG A 407 6.67 29.12 4.85
N PHE A 408 5.90 29.91 4.11
CA PHE A 408 6.06 31.36 3.95
C PHE A 408 4.70 32.06 3.87
N LEU A 409 4.71 33.39 3.98
CA LEU A 409 3.60 34.27 3.59
C LEU A 409 4.01 35.03 2.33
N ASP A 410 3.07 35.23 1.39
CA ASP A 410 3.31 36.11 0.25
C ASP A 410 3.12 37.60 0.62
N ASP A 411 3.37 38.48 -0.33
CA ASP A 411 3.26 39.94 -0.16
C ASP A 411 1.85 40.40 0.24
N GLU A 412 0.83 39.57 0.03
CA GLU A 412 -0.57 39.81 0.43
C GLU A 412 -0.91 39.16 1.78
N GLY A 413 0.08 38.58 2.47
CA GLY A 413 -0.07 37.86 3.74
C GLY A 413 -0.70 36.47 3.61
N LYS A 414 -0.83 35.93 2.39
CA LYS A 414 -1.44 34.60 2.17
C LYS A 414 -0.38 33.51 2.34
N PRO A 415 -0.68 32.43 3.09
CA PRO A 415 0.31 31.40 3.32
C PRO A 415 0.53 30.53 2.08
N TYR A 416 1.79 30.22 1.81
CA TYR A 416 2.20 29.27 0.79
C TYR A 416 3.32 28.36 1.33
N VAL A 417 3.58 27.26 0.62
CA VAL A 417 4.65 26.32 0.91
C VAL A 417 5.52 26.17 -0.33
N LEU A 418 6.82 26.29 -0.15
CA LEU A 418 7.82 25.83 -1.11
C LEU A 418 8.03 24.33 -0.88
N THR A 419 7.82 23.52 -1.90
CA THR A 419 8.02 22.06 -1.87
C THR A 419 9.15 21.70 -2.82
N TYR A 420 10.26 21.23 -2.27
CA TYR A 420 11.34 20.62 -3.03
C TYR A 420 11.06 19.14 -3.20
N VAL A 421 11.16 18.66 -4.43
CA VAL A 421 11.15 17.24 -4.76
C VAL A 421 12.52 16.89 -5.30
N GLU A 422 13.20 15.95 -4.65
CA GLU A 422 14.52 15.49 -5.06
C GLU A 422 14.45 14.00 -5.37
N SER A 423 15.17 13.56 -6.42
CA SER A 423 15.14 12.16 -6.85
C SER A 423 16.47 11.68 -7.41
N ASN A 424 16.79 10.40 -7.18
CA ASN A 424 17.91 9.72 -7.82
C ASN A 424 17.39 8.68 -8.83
N SER A 425 17.43 9.01 -10.11
CA SER A 425 16.93 8.16 -11.20
C SER A 425 18.00 7.23 -11.80
N THR A 426 19.21 7.20 -11.23
CA THR A 426 20.38 6.52 -11.81
C THR A 426 20.14 5.02 -12.00
N GLU A 427 19.64 4.32 -10.98
CA GLU A 427 19.39 2.87 -11.06
C GLU A 427 18.34 2.54 -12.13
N ALA A 428 17.21 3.26 -12.13
CA ALA A 428 16.14 3.07 -13.11
C ALA A 428 16.63 3.32 -14.55
N PHE A 429 17.45 4.36 -14.74
CA PHE A 429 18.08 4.66 -16.02
C PHE A 429 19.01 3.54 -16.46
N LEU A 430 19.94 3.10 -15.61
CA LEU A 430 20.91 2.04 -15.96
C LEU A 430 20.21 0.73 -16.33
N ILE A 431 19.15 0.35 -15.61
CA ILE A 431 18.36 -0.85 -15.91
C ILE A 431 17.75 -0.76 -17.31
N ASP A 432 17.11 0.37 -17.67
CA ASP A 432 16.49 0.53 -18.99
C ASP A 432 17.54 0.66 -20.11
N PHE A 433 18.59 1.44 -19.84
CA PHE A 433 19.71 1.65 -20.74
C PHE A 433 20.36 0.35 -21.17
N HIS A 434 20.75 -0.51 -20.22
CA HIS A 434 21.40 -1.78 -20.53
C HIS A 434 20.48 -2.74 -21.28
N ARG A 435 19.17 -2.67 -21.01
CA ARG A 435 18.17 -3.50 -21.70
C ARG A 435 18.03 -3.13 -23.17
N ASN A 436 17.94 -1.83 -23.48
CA ASN A 436 17.65 -1.35 -24.84
C ASN A 436 18.93 -1.16 -25.68
N ASN A 437 20.05 -0.73 -25.07
CA ASN A 437 21.28 -0.45 -25.80
C ASN A 437 22.22 -1.64 -25.99
N GLY A 438 21.96 -2.79 -25.33
CA GLY A 438 22.65 -4.06 -25.63
C GLY A 438 22.44 -4.60 -27.06
N ARG A 439 21.61 -3.93 -27.87
CA ARG A 439 21.31 -4.25 -29.27
C ARG A 439 21.90 -3.28 -30.30
N VAL A 440 22.50 -2.17 -29.88
CA VAL A 440 23.13 -1.21 -30.81
C VAL A 440 24.54 -1.70 -31.15
N ASN A 441 24.69 -2.30 -32.34
CA ASN A 441 25.98 -2.70 -32.93
C ASN A 441 26.83 -1.46 -33.27
N GLY A 442 27.39 -0.81 -32.26
CA GLY A 442 28.30 0.31 -32.42
C GLY A 442 28.75 0.85 -31.08
N SER A 443 29.86 0.32 -30.55
CA SER A 443 30.78 0.97 -29.59
C SER A 443 30.20 1.83 -28.43
N GLY A 444 28.99 1.57 -27.95
CA GLY A 444 28.41 2.25 -26.79
C GLY A 444 28.87 1.60 -25.48
N GLN A 445 30.18 1.54 -25.24
CA GLN A 445 30.64 1.41 -23.86
C GLN A 445 30.34 2.75 -23.19
N LEU A 446 29.75 2.72 -21.97
CA LEU A 446 29.79 3.87 -21.07
C LEU A 446 31.27 4.18 -20.84
N ILE A 447 31.83 5.09 -21.63
CA ILE A 447 33.20 5.56 -21.42
C ILE A 447 33.15 6.39 -20.15
N GLN A 448 33.95 6.02 -19.15
CA GLN A 448 34.11 6.83 -17.94
C GLN A 448 34.40 8.29 -18.33
N GLY A 449 33.51 9.21 -17.96
CA GLY A 449 33.67 10.65 -18.19
C GLY A 449 33.00 11.25 -19.44
N THR A 450 32.11 10.55 -20.16
CA THR A 450 31.21 11.19 -21.14
C THR A 450 29.95 11.75 -20.48
N ASP A 451 29.55 12.96 -20.89
CA ASP A 451 28.30 13.60 -20.49
C ASP A 451 27.11 12.90 -21.20
N LEU A 452 26.54 11.92 -20.50
CA LEU A 452 25.47 11.05 -20.97
C LEU A 452 24.21 11.82 -21.43
N LEU A 453 24.02 13.04 -20.94
CA LEU A 453 22.90 13.90 -21.33
C LEU A 453 22.99 14.36 -22.80
N SER A 454 24.20 14.49 -23.33
CA SER A 454 24.41 14.86 -24.74
C SER A 454 24.17 13.69 -25.71
N GLU A 455 24.31 12.44 -25.23
CA GLU A 455 24.18 11.23 -26.04
C GLU A 455 22.77 10.62 -26.00
N PHE A 456 21.97 10.90 -24.95
CA PHE A 456 20.65 10.29 -24.74
C PHE A 456 19.52 11.31 -24.49
N PRO A 457 19.23 12.22 -25.44
CA PRO A 457 18.22 13.28 -25.29
C PRO A 457 16.76 12.78 -25.21
N LEU A 458 16.54 11.47 -25.24
CA LEU A 458 15.22 10.83 -25.24
C LEU A 458 14.75 10.43 -23.84
N TYR A 459 15.61 10.58 -22.82
CA TYR A 459 15.24 10.37 -21.43
C TYR A 459 14.86 11.68 -20.76
N GLU A 460 13.76 11.66 -20.02
CA GLU A 460 13.28 12.79 -19.23
C GLU A 460 12.90 12.33 -17.83
N VAL A 461 13.25 13.14 -16.83
CA VAL A 461 12.73 12.98 -15.46
C VAL A 461 11.60 13.97 -15.30
N ARG A 462 10.43 13.49 -14.89
CA ARG A 462 9.28 14.33 -14.55
C ARG A 462 9.03 14.26 -13.06
N HIS A 463 8.99 15.40 -12.41
CA HIS A 463 8.50 15.58 -11.06
C HIS A 463 7.12 16.20 -11.11
N SER A 464 6.20 15.67 -10.32
CA SER A 464 4.84 16.18 -10.25
C SER A 464 4.42 16.36 -8.81
N VAL A 465 3.68 17.43 -8.51
CA VAL A 465 3.03 17.63 -7.21
C VAL A 465 1.56 17.95 -7.41
N GLN A 466 0.73 17.24 -6.66
CA GLN A 466 -0.72 17.40 -6.67
C GLN A 466 -1.23 17.70 -5.27
N VAL A 467 -2.18 18.64 -5.19
CA VAL A 467 -2.84 19.04 -3.96
C VAL A 467 -4.33 18.76 -4.10
N TYR A 468 -4.87 18.00 -3.14
CA TYR A 468 -6.28 17.63 -3.11
C TYR A 468 -7.01 18.36 -1.99
N ASP A 469 -8.23 18.81 -2.30
CA ASP A 469 -9.13 19.33 -1.28
C ASP A 469 -9.70 18.21 -0.39
N ALA A 470 -10.53 18.58 0.60
CA ALA A 470 -11.20 17.62 1.49
C ALA A 470 -12.17 16.67 0.76
N PHE A 471 -12.48 16.95 -0.51
CA PHE A 471 -13.36 16.16 -1.37
C PHE A 471 -12.60 15.37 -2.43
N TRP A 472 -11.27 15.26 -2.30
CA TRP A 472 -10.39 14.59 -3.26
C TRP A 472 -10.53 15.15 -4.68
N ASN A 473 -10.87 16.42 -4.82
CA ASN A 473 -10.75 17.14 -6.09
C ASN A 473 -9.36 17.75 -6.17
N LEU A 474 -8.79 17.69 -7.37
CA LEU A 474 -7.50 18.29 -7.67
C LEU A 474 -7.63 19.81 -7.56
N ALA A 475 -7.08 20.38 -6.50
CA ALA A 475 -7.07 21.82 -6.24
C ALA A 475 -5.88 22.50 -6.93
N TYR A 476 -4.77 21.78 -7.07
CA TYR A 476 -3.57 22.21 -7.77
C TYR A 476 -2.83 20.99 -8.33
N SER A 477 -2.20 21.15 -9.49
CA SER A 477 -1.24 20.21 -10.08
C SER A 477 -0.12 21.02 -10.71
N GLY A 478 1.12 20.59 -10.49
CA GLY A 478 2.31 21.15 -11.12
C GLY A 478 3.22 20.04 -11.61
N ASP A 479 3.88 20.28 -12.72
CA ASP A 479 4.86 19.38 -13.35
C ASP A 479 6.13 20.16 -13.63
N GLU A 480 7.27 19.57 -13.31
CA GLU A 480 8.61 20.09 -13.58
C GLU A 480 9.48 18.99 -14.18
N PHE A 481 10.43 19.36 -15.04
CA PHE A 481 11.27 18.43 -15.77
C PHE A 481 12.74 18.68 -15.44
N PRO A 482 13.21 18.30 -14.24
CA PRO A 482 14.59 18.51 -13.84
C PRO A 482 15.54 17.71 -14.72
N GLN A 483 16.80 18.16 -14.78
CA GLN A 483 17.84 17.44 -15.49
C GLN A 483 18.06 16.06 -14.86
N LEU A 484 18.22 15.03 -15.70
CA LEU A 484 18.61 13.69 -15.25
C LEU A 484 20.07 13.73 -14.79
N VAL A 485 20.31 13.63 -13.48
CA VAL A 485 21.66 13.56 -12.96
C VAL A 485 22.02 12.09 -12.72
N LEU A 486 23.11 11.65 -13.34
CA LEU A 486 23.68 10.31 -13.15
C LEU A 486 24.92 10.48 -12.30
N GLU A 487 24.91 9.94 -11.08
CA GLU A 487 25.99 10.13 -10.12
C GLU A 487 27.35 9.63 -10.69
N HIS A 488 28.20 10.56 -11.11
CA HIS A 488 29.62 10.29 -11.37
C HIS A 488 30.55 11.20 -10.56
N ASN A 489 30.01 12.28 -9.98
CA ASN A 489 30.74 13.25 -9.19
C ASN A 489 30.02 13.47 -7.84
N PRO A 490 30.69 13.33 -6.69
CA PRO A 490 30.10 13.65 -5.38
C PRO A 490 29.65 15.12 -5.25
N ASP A 491 30.15 16.00 -6.13
CA ASP A 491 29.72 17.40 -6.21
C ASP A 491 28.43 17.59 -7.05
N GLU A 492 27.88 16.56 -7.71
CA GLU A 492 26.64 16.63 -8.50
C GLU A 492 25.43 16.15 -7.68
N HIS A 493 24.28 16.81 -7.86
CA HIS A 493 23.14 16.70 -6.96
C HIS A 493 22.02 15.84 -7.55
N PRO A 494 21.15 15.25 -6.72
CA PRO A 494 19.95 14.61 -7.24
C PRO A 494 19.15 15.57 -8.11
N SER A 495 18.45 15.03 -9.11
CA SER A 495 17.48 15.80 -9.89
C SER A 495 16.48 16.45 -8.93
N SER A 496 16.33 17.78 -8.99
CA SER A 496 15.50 18.53 -8.04
C SER A 496 14.52 19.46 -8.75
N ALA A 497 13.28 19.51 -8.28
CA ALA A 497 12.26 20.47 -8.70
C ALA A 497 11.70 21.26 -7.52
N LEU A 498 11.28 22.50 -7.76
CA LEU A 498 10.68 23.38 -6.77
C LEU A 498 9.25 23.73 -7.17
N PHE A 499 8.31 23.53 -6.24
CA PHE A 499 6.91 23.91 -6.41
C PHE A 499 6.50 24.93 -5.37
N ARG A 500 5.87 26.03 -5.81
CA ARG A 500 5.23 27.02 -4.91
C ARG A 500 3.73 26.73 -4.82
N LEU A 501 3.29 26.23 -3.67
CA LEU A 501 1.93 25.72 -3.47
C LEU A 501 1.15 26.61 -2.49
N PRO A 502 -0.14 26.93 -2.74
CA PRO A 502 -0.95 27.62 -1.75
C PRO A 502 -1.12 26.75 -0.49
N ASN A 503 -1.03 27.36 0.70
CA ASN A 503 -1.19 26.67 1.98
C ASN A 503 -2.41 27.21 2.74
N ARG A 504 -3.60 26.79 2.32
CA ARG A 504 -4.87 27.31 2.87
C ARG A 504 -5.40 26.50 4.04
N ASN A 505 -5.12 25.20 4.06
CA ASN A 505 -5.59 24.26 5.06
C ASN A 505 -4.73 22.99 5.04
N ARG A 506 -4.98 22.08 5.99
CA ARG A 506 -4.40 20.73 5.98
C ARG A 506 -4.97 19.93 4.81
N SER A 507 -4.38 20.10 3.64
CA SER A 507 -4.71 19.40 2.40
C SER A 507 -3.89 18.09 2.27
N PHE A 508 -4.37 17.17 1.45
CA PHE A 508 -3.60 15.99 1.07
C PHE A 508 -2.72 16.34 -0.12
N GLN A 509 -1.46 15.93 -0.08
CA GLN A 509 -0.51 16.14 -1.17
C GLN A 509 0.07 14.82 -1.62
N SER A 510 0.37 14.76 -2.91
CA SER A 510 1.09 13.66 -3.53
C SER A 510 2.21 14.25 -4.38
N ALA A 511 3.44 13.83 -4.12
CA ALA A 511 4.56 14.07 -5.00
C ALA A 511 4.89 12.78 -5.74
N SER A 512 5.17 12.84 -7.03
CA SER A 512 5.61 11.69 -7.81
C SER A 512 6.78 12.03 -8.70
N VAL A 513 7.61 11.02 -8.97
CA VAL A 513 8.70 11.08 -9.94
C VAL A 513 8.50 9.98 -10.96
N GLN A 514 8.78 10.30 -12.22
CA GLN A 514 8.79 9.34 -13.34
C GLN A 514 10.07 9.52 -14.13
N LEU A 515 10.71 8.41 -14.50
CA LEU A 515 11.71 8.39 -15.56
C LEU A 515 11.01 7.93 -16.84
N MET A 516 11.11 8.73 -17.89
CA MET A 516 10.49 8.48 -19.19
C MET A 516 11.56 8.25 -20.25
N ASN A 517 11.28 7.36 -21.21
CA ASN A 517 12.09 7.13 -22.40
C ASN A 517 11.18 7.21 -23.63
N PHE A 518 11.46 8.19 -24.50
CA PHE A 518 10.72 8.47 -25.72
C PHE A 518 11.36 7.89 -26.98
N ASP A 519 12.36 7.03 -26.85
CA ASP A 519 12.96 6.35 -28.00
C ASP A 519 11.93 5.43 -28.70
N PRO A 520 11.57 5.70 -29.96
CA PRO A 520 10.63 4.88 -30.71
C PRO A 520 11.17 3.46 -30.98
N GLY A 521 12.49 3.24 -30.88
CA GLY A 521 13.12 1.93 -30.99
C GLY A 521 13.15 1.15 -29.68
N SER A 522 12.81 1.77 -28.55
CA SER A 522 12.78 1.09 -27.25
C SER A 522 11.55 0.19 -27.13
N GLU A 523 11.76 -1.05 -26.66
CA GLU A 523 10.65 -1.94 -26.35
C GLU A 523 10.07 -1.53 -24.98
N SER A 524 8.75 -1.28 -24.93
CA SER A 524 8.08 -1.11 -23.65
C SER A 524 8.26 -2.38 -22.82
N VAL A 525 8.73 -2.19 -21.59
CA VAL A 525 9.31 -3.23 -20.77
C VAL A 525 8.34 -4.37 -20.48
N GLN A 526 7.05 -4.07 -20.24
CA GLN A 526 6.08 -5.06 -19.75
C GLN A 526 4.64 -4.70 -20.15
N GLN A 527 3.77 -5.73 -20.21
CA GLN A 527 2.32 -5.58 -20.40
C GLN A 527 1.66 -4.94 -19.17
N THR A 528 1.97 -3.68 -18.93
CA THR A 528 1.40 -2.89 -17.83
C THR A 528 0.37 -1.91 -18.38
N PRO A 529 -0.56 -1.42 -17.55
CA PRO A 529 -1.42 -0.31 -17.92
C PRO A 529 -0.66 1.03 -17.93
N PHE A 530 0.57 1.11 -17.38
CA PHE A 530 1.37 2.33 -17.41
C PHE A 530 1.62 2.82 -18.85
N PRO A 531 1.80 4.14 -19.03
CA PRO A 531 2.22 4.69 -20.32
C PRO A 531 3.50 4.00 -20.79
N SER A 532 3.55 3.67 -22.09
CA SER A 532 4.64 2.89 -22.66
C SER A 532 5.99 3.60 -22.65
N SER A 533 6.05 4.88 -22.28
CA SER A 533 7.27 5.67 -22.08
C SER A 533 7.83 5.57 -20.66
N VAL A 534 7.05 5.18 -19.65
CA VAL A 534 7.50 5.14 -18.26
C VAL A 534 8.49 3.98 -18.06
N ARG A 535 9.61 4.26 -17.39
CA ARG A 535 10.72 3.32 -17.13
C ARG A 535 11.05 3.15 -15.67
N GLY A 536 10.72 4.13 -14.84
CA GLY A 536 10.82 4.07 -13.39
C GLY A 536 9.84 5.06 -12.81
N TRP A 537 9.43 4.81 -11.56
CA TRP A 537 8.50 5.70 -10.89
C TRP A 537 8.71 5.67 -9.38
N ASN A 538 8.23 6.70 -8.70
CA ASN A 538 7.94 6.61 -7.28
C ASN A 538 6.90 7.66 -6.91
N ARG A 539 6.30 7.51 -5.75
CA ARG A 539 5.33 8.46 -5.22
C ARG A 539 5.40 8.50 -3.70
N LEU A 540 5.31 9.72 -3.17
CA LEU A 540 5.16 9.99 -1.76
C LEU A 540 3.86 10.75 -1.50
N GLN A 541 3.07 10.26 -0.55
CA GLN A 541 1.87 10.95 -0.07
C GLN A 541 2.09 11.49 1.33
N PHE A 542 1.68 12.73 1.54
CA PHE A 542 1.86 13.42 2.81
C PHE A 542 0.77 14.49 2.99
N ARG A 543 0.70 15.07 4.19
CA ARG A 543 -0.23 16.17 4.47
C ARG A 543 0.53 17.48 4.49
N GLN A 544 -0.08 18.51 3.93
CA GLN A 544 0.49 19.86 4.01
C GLN A 544 0.60 20.30 5.47
N PRO A 545 1.70 20.94 5.88
CA PRO A 545 1.87 21.45 7.23
C PRO A 545 0.85 22.57 7.50
N GLN A 546 0.61 22.85 8.79
CA GLN A 546 -0.30 23.95 9.14
C GLN A 546 0.17 25.27 8.53
N PRO A 547 -0.75 26.06 7.93
CA PRO A 547 -0.45 27.40 7.44
C PRO A 547 0.15 28.28 8.54
N LEU A 548 1.02 29.21 8.15
CA LEU A 548 1.45 30.31 9.02
C LEU A 548 0.26 31.24 9.31
N VAL A 549 0.33 31.96 10.43
CA VAL A 549 -0.74 32.87 10.84
C VAL A 549 -0.68 34.15 9.99
N SER A 550 -1.73 34.41 9.21
CA SER A 550 -1.86 35.60 8.34
C SER A 550 -2.38 36.86 9.06
N HIS A 551 -2.62 36.83 10.37
CA HIS A 551 -3.18 37.99 11.07
C HIS A 551 -2.08 39.00 11.37
N SER A 552 -2.29 40.26 10.94
CA SER A 552 -1.36 41.38 11.13
C SER A 552 -1.05 41.73 12.58
N ASP A 553 -1.86 41.24 13.53
CA ASP A 553 -1.74 41.58 14.94
C ASP A 553 -0.79 40.62 15.69
N THR A 554 -0.27 39.61 14.98
CA THR A 554 0.59 38.58 15.54
C THR A 554 1.88 38.46 14.73
N LEU A 555 3.02 38.64 15.42
CA LEU A 555 4.35 38.35 14.91
C LEU A 555 4.38 36.89 14.43
N GLU A 556 4.83 36.73 13.19
CA GLU A 556 5.00 35.41 12.58
C GLU A 556 6.33 35.35 11.84
N VAL A 557 6.89 34.15 11.73
CA VAL A 557 8.18 33.90 11.07
C VAL A 557 8.03 32.75 10.10
N ALA A 558 8.66 32.84 8.93
CA ALA A 558 8.77 31.72 8.00
C ALA A 558 9.46 30.51 8.62
N ASP A 559 9.40 29.36 7.95
CA ASP A 559 10.34 28.29 8.27
C ASP A 559 11.77 28.73 7.91
N LEU A 560 12.73 28.34 8.74
CA LEU A 560 14.13 28.63 8.50
C LEU A 560 14.64 27.78 7.34
N VAL A 561 15.32 28.41 6.38
CA VAL A 561 15.98 27.68 5.29
C VAL A 561 17.49 27.78 5.49
N LEU A 562 18.12 26.63 5.61
CA LEU A 562 19.54 26.49 5.91
C LEU A 562 20.30 26.03 4.68
N GLY A 563 21.52 26.49 4.53
CA GLY A 563 22.37 26.09 3.42
C GLY A 563 23.79 26.59 3.55
N TYR A 564 24.50 26.57 2.44
CA TYR A 564 25.89 27.02 2.35
C TYR A 564 26.20 27.62 0.96
N PRO A 565 27.26 28.43 0.85
CA PRO A 565 27.63 29.06 -0.41
C PRO A 565 27.90 28.04 -1.52
N ASP A 566 27.18 28.15 -2.64
CA ASP A 566 27.51 27.47 -3.89
C ASP A 566 27.22 28.41 -5.05
N SER A 567 28.29 29.04 -5.56
CA SER A 567 28.16 30.00 -6.65
C SER A 567 27.85 29.36 -8.00
N ARG A 568 28.01 28.04 -8.15
CA ARG A 568 27.81 27.35 -9.42
C ARG A 568 26.36 26.91 -9.58
N ASN A 569 25.78 26.33 -8.53
CA ASN A 569 24.45 25.74 -8.54
C ASN A 569 23.61 26.16 -7.32
N PRO A 570 23.23 27.45 -7.19
CA PRO A 570 22.38 27.88 -6.09
C PRO A 570 20.98 27.27 -6.21
N THR A 571 20.37 26.96 -5.07
CA THR A 571 19.01 26.40 -5.03
C THR A 571 18.00 27.54 -5.07
N GLN A 572 17.46 27.80 -6.26
CA GLN A 572 16.41 28.81 -6.43
C GLN A 572 15.24 28.59 -5.44
N PRO A 573 14.61 29.64 -4.91
CA PRO A 573 14.88 31.07 -5.18
C PRO A 573 16.04 31.65 -4.35
N PHE A 574 16.76 30.83 -3.58
CA PHE A 574 17.81 31.29 -2.69
C PHE A 574 19.12 31.54 -3.45
N SER A 575 19.92 32.47 -2.93
CA SER A 575 21.22 32.84 -3.48
C SER A 575 22.32 31.80 -3.18
N PHE A 576 21.98 30.76 -2.43
CA PHE A 576 22.86 29.73 -1.92
C PHE A 576 22.27 28.33 -2.12
N ARG A 577 23.04 27.30 -1.81
CA ARG A 577 22.58 25.93 -1.89
C ARG A 577 21.85 25.55 -0.60
N VAL A 578 20.58 25.16 -0.72
CA VAL A 578 19.78 24.72 0.42
C VAL A 578 20.20 23.30 0.81
N ALA A 579 20.50 23.10 2.09
CA ALA A 579 20.83 21.80 2.68
C ALA A 579 19.54 21.06 3.07
N ASN A 580 18.79 20.59 2.08
CA ASN A 580 17.52 19.87 2.30
C ASN A 580 17.70 18.57 3.10
N ASP A 581 18.83 17.89 2.91
CA ASP A 581 19.27 16.72 3.66
C ASP A 581 19.79 17.07 5.07
N GLN A 582 19.81 18.36 5.42
CA GLN A 582 20.33 18.91 6.66
C GLN A 582 21.83 18.63 6.86
N MET A 583 22.58 18.35 5.79
CA MET A 583 24.03 18.14 5.85
C MET A 583 24.78 19.39 5.40
N ILE A 584 25.75 19.82 6.21
CA ILE A 584 26.61 20.96 5.93
C ILE A 584 28.06 20.46 5.84
N PRO A 585 28.80 20.74 4.77
CA PRO A 585 30.20 20.35 4.67
C PRO A 585 31.06 21.05 5.73
N LEU A 586 32.01 20.31 6.30
CA LEU A 586 32.95 20.84 7.28
C LEU A 586 33.73 22.05 6.73
N GLY A 587 33.72 23.14 7.48
CA GLY A 587 34.46 24.37 7.16
C GLY A 587 33.72 25.34 6.22
N GLU A 588 32.56 24.97 5.69
CA GLU A 588 31.71 25.88 4.93
C GLU A 588 30.90 26.80 5.85
N THR A 589 30.78 28.07 5.47
CA THR A 589 29.94 29.06 6.17
C THR A 589 28.48 28.68 6.06
N LEU A 590 27.76 28.74 7.18
CA LEU A 590 26.33 28.47 7.23
C LEU A 590 25.54 29.71 6.78
N LEU A 591 24.62 29.53 5.85
CA LEU A 591 23.67 30.55 5.41
C LEU A 591 22.28 30.22 5.92
N LEU A 592 21.67 31.18 6.60
CA LEU A 592 20.33 31.08 7.16
C LEU A 592 19.42 32.14 6.53
N HIS A 593 18.50 31.70 5.67
CA HIS A 593 17.43 32.56 5.20
C HIS A 593 16.27 32.57 6.19
N PHE A 594 15.76 33.77 6.49
CA PHE A 594 14.57 33.95 7.31
C PHE A 594 13.69 35.08 6.81
N GLN A 595 12.39 34.98 7.13
CA GLN A 595 11.42 36.04 6.88
C GLN A 595 10.61 36.31 8.14
N VAL A 596 10.53 37.56 8.55
CA VAL A 596 9.74 38.02 9.70
C VAL A 596 8.57 38.86 9.19
N TYR A 597 7.36 38.56 9.66
CA TYR A 597 6.13 39.19 9.18
C TYR A 597 5.40 39.91 10.31
N HIS A 598 4.62 40.92 9.92
CA HIS A 598 3.72 41.66 10.80
C HIS A 598 4.45 42.40 11.93
N LEU A 599 5.61 42.99 11.62
CA LEU A 599 6.32 43.83 12.58
C LEU A 599 5.54 45.10 12.89
N THR A 600 5.55 45.49 14.17
CA THR A 600 4.86 46.70 14.62
C THR A 600 5.72 47.93 14.33
N PRO A 601 5.24 48.91 13.55
CA PRO A 601 6.00 50.14 13.29
C PRO A 601 6.03 51.02 14.54
N MET A 602 7.20 51.56 14.83
CA MET A 602 7.44 52.61 15.82
C MET A 602 6.79 53.93 15.42
N GLU A 603 6.76 54.92 16.33
CA GLU A 603 6.21 56.26 16.05
C GLU A 603 6.86 56.97 14.84
N ASN A 604 8.11 56.65 14.52
CA ASN A 604 8.84 57.22 13.39
C ASN A 604 8.58 56.48 12.05
N GLY A 605 7.74 55.45 12.04
CA GLY A 605 7.40 54.65 10.87
C GLY A 605 8.34 53.48 10.56
N PHE A 606 9.47 53.35 11.28
CA PHE A 606 10.38 52.21 11.13
C PHE A 606 9.93 51.04 12.02
N THR A 607 10.31 49.82 11.64
CA THR A 607 10.14 48.61 12.47
C THR A 607 11.47 48.22 13.09
N GLN A 608 11.42 47.59 14.26
CA GLN A 608 12.62 47.10 14.95
C GLN A 608 12.38 45.74 15.60
N PHE A 609 13.27 44.79 15.34
CA PHE A 609 13.25 43.48 15.99
C PHE A 609 14.66 43.00 16.36
N GLU A 610 14.69 42.11 17.34
CA GLU A 610 15.89 41.42 17.81
C GLU A 610 15.86 39.96 17.35
N LEU A 611 16.98 39.47 16.81
CA LEU A 611 17.22 38.07 16.48
C LEU A 611 18.33 37.54 17.39
N THR A 612 18.02 36.54 18.20
CA THR A 612 19.01 35.80 18.98
C THR A 612 19.05 34.35 18.53
N TYR A 613 20.21 33.90 18.00
CA TYR A 613 20.40 32.49 17.67
C TYR A 613 21.37 31.79 18.62
N ARG A 614 21.16 30.48 18.80
CA ARG A 614 21.98 29.58 19.62
C ARG A 614 22.20 28.26 18.90
N ILE A 615 23.42 27.75 18.90
CA ILE A 615 23.76 26.43 18.35
C ILE A 615 24.15 25.50 19.50
N TYR A 616 23.46 24.37 19.61
CA TYR A 616 23.69 23.34 20.62
C TYR A 616 24.16 22.03 19.96
N PRO A 617 25.15 21.34 20.52
CA PRO A 617 25.49 19.99 20.08
C PRO A 617 24.42 18.99 20.51
N VAL A 618 24.20 17.98 19.68
CA VAL A 618 23.24 16.88 19.90
C VAL A 618 24.04 15.58 20.04
N ASP A 619 23.74 14.81 21.09
CA ASP A 619 24.41 13.53 21.33
C ASP A 619 23.91 12.41 20.38
N ASP A 620 24.61 11.27 20.37
CA ASP A 620 24.26 10.09 19.56
C ASP A 620 22.86 9.53 19.86
N ALA A 621 22.30 9.86 21.04
CA ALA A 621 20.97 9.46 21.45
C ALA A 621 19.89 10.50 21.03
N GLY A 622 20.28 11.61 20.40
CA GLY A 622 19.40 12.67 19.92
C GLY A 622 19.02 13.72 20.98
N ASN A 623 19.67 13.72 22.15
CA ASN A 623 19.44 14.71 23.19
C ASN A 623 20.29 15.96 22.95
N VAL A 624 19.65 17.12 23.09
CA VAL A 624 20.29 18.42 22.91
C VAL A 624 21.01 18.82 24.19
N ASN A 625 22.32 19.04 24.12
CA ASN A 625 23.10 19.47 25.27
C ASN A 625 22.96 20.98 25.49
N ARG A 626 21.91 21.41 26.19
CA ARG A 626 21.63 22.83 26.46
C ARG A 626 22.64 23.49 27.40
N GLU A 627 23.47 22.72 28.10
CA GLU A 627 24.51 23.26 28.97
C GLU A 627 25.78 23.63 28.18
N GLN A 628 25.95 23.06 26.98
CA GLN A 628 27.05 23.37 26.06
C GLN A 628 26.49 24.18 24.89
N THR A 629 26.71 25.49 24.89
CA THR A 629 26.38 26.34 23.75
C THR A 629 27.66 26.60 22.97
N GLU A 630 27.69 26.22 21.70
CA GLU A 630 28.85 26.47 20.82
C GLU A 630 28.87 27.93 20.38
N PHE A 631 27.70 28.46 19.99
CA PHE A 631 27.57 29.84 19.50
C PHE A 631 26.30 30.51 20.03
N ILE A 632 26.43 31.78 20.40
CA ILE A 632 25.32 32.67 20.72
C ILE A 632 25.60 34.07 20.16
N LEU A 633 24.65 34.62 19.42
CA LEU A 633 24.72 35.99 18.92
C LEU A 633 23.34 36.63 18.92
N THR A 634 23.30 37.90 19.28
CA THR A 634 22.12 38.75 19.25
C THR A 634 22.34 39.88 18.27
N LEU A 635 21.44 40.02 17.31
CA LEU A 635 21.46 41.01 16.24
C LEU A 635 20.21 41.89 16.35
N ASN A 636 20.38 43.18 16.11
CA ASN A 636 19.29 44.15 16.08
C ASN A 636 19.08 44.65 14.65
N PHE A 637 17.83 44.61 14.19
CA PHE A 637 17.46 45.03 12.84
C PHE A 637 16.50 46.21 12.92
N ILE A 638 16.71 47.22 12.07
CA ILE A 638 15.83 48.39 11.92
C ILE A 638 15.50 48.51 10.44
N ASN A 639 14.21 48.53 10.09
CA ASN A 639 13.74 48.49 8.71
C ASN A 639 12.60 49.48 8.47
N GLU A 640 12.34 49.84 7.20
CA GLU A 640 11.18 50.67 6.82
C GLU A 640 9.92 49.84 6.58
N GLU A 641 10.08 48.53 6.44
CA GLU A 641 9.01 47.60 6.07
C GLU A 641 8.51 46.78 7.26
N VAL A 642 7.27 46.32 7.17
CA VAL A 642 6.63 45.43 8.17
C VAL A 642 6.90 43.95 7.91
N ILE A 643 7.56 43.65 6.79
CA ILE A 643 8.07 42.34 6.41
C ILE A 643 9.57 42.51 6.20
N VAL A 644 10.37 41.60 6.75
CA VAL A 644 11.82 41.61 6.60
C VAL A 644 12.26 40.27 6.07
N VAL A 645 13.05 40.27 4.99
CA VAL A 645 13.60 39.10 4.32
C VAL A 645 15.11 39.26 4.27
N GLU A 646 15.84 38.35 4.91
CA GLU A 646 17.29 38.46 5.05
C GLU A 646 17.97 37.08 5.00
N ASP A 647 19.22 37.08 4.53
CA ASP A 647 20.13 35.94 4.55
C ASP A 647 21.24 36.24 5.58
N LEU A 648 21.34 35.44 6.64
CA LEU A 648 22.35 35.58 7.68
C LEU A 648 23.50 34.60 7.47
N GLU A 649 24.71 35.12 7.36
CA GLU A 649 25.95 34.34 7.40
C GLU A 649 26.36 34.04 8.85
N ILE A 650 26.51 32.76 9.17
CA ILE A 650 27.00 32.27 10.46
C ILE A 650 28.33 31.57 10.21
N GLN A 651 29.39 32.11 10.80
CA GLN A 651 30.72 31.50 10.71
C GLN A 651 30.76 30.22 11.55
N THR A 652 31.00 29.11 10.87
CA THR A 652 30.95 27.73 11.41
C THR A 652 32.32 27.05 11.38
N ALA A 653 33.39 27.81 11.15
CA ALA A 653 34.75 27.28 11.05
C ALA A 653 35.22 26.52 12.31
N ASP A 654 34.64 26.83 13.47
CA ASP A 654 34.97 26.15 14.73
C ASP A 654 34.01 24.99 15.06
N LEU A 655 32.95 24.76 14.27
CA LEU A 655 32.08 23.60 14.46
C LEU A 655 32.80 22.34 14.00
N GLY A 656 32.96 21.38 14.91
CA GLY A 656 33.44 20.04 14.59
C GLY A 656 32.37 19.22 13.85
N VAL A 657 32.79 18.05 13.35
CA VAL A 657 31.87 17.05 12.80
C VAL A 657 30.90 16.59 13.89
N GLY A 658 29.59 16.56 13.59
CA GLY A 658 28.56 16.15 14.54
C GLY A 658 27.17 16.71 14.24
N LEU A 659 26.20 16.35 15.07
CA LEU A 659 24.82 16.82 15.00
C LEU A 659 24.63 18.06 15.86
N TYR A 660 23.89 19.03 15.34
CA TYR A 660 23.61 20.31 16.00
C TYR A 660 22.13 20.70 15.89
N GLU A 661 21.67 21.50 16.85
CA GLU A 661 20.36 22.15 16.83
C GLU A 661 20.55 23.67 16.90
N LEU A 662 20.13 24.36 15.85
CA LEU A 662 20.08 25.81 15.76
C LEU A 662 18.70 26.29 16.24
N VAL A 663 18.68 27.09 17.30
CA VAL A 663 17.48 27.72 17.85
C VAL A 663 17.56 29.21 17.60
N VAL A 664 16.55 29.79 16.95
CA VAL A 664 16.48 31.21 16.60
C VAL A 664 15.23 31.83 17.22
N LEU A 665 15.44 32.86 18.05
CA LEU A 665 14.40 33.62 18.70
C LEU A 665 14.31 35.02 18.08
N PHE A 666 13.13 35.35 17.56
CA PHE A 666 12.78 36.65 17.02
C PHE A 666 11.91 37.39 18.02
N THR A 667 12.23 38.64 18.35
CA THR A 667 11.46 39.48 19.27
C THR A 667 11.18 40.83 18.65
N ASP A 668 9.91 41.16 18.39
CA ASP A 668 9.50 42.51 17.98
C ASP A 668 9.62 43.44 19.20
N THR A 669 10.45 44.48 19.07
CA THR A 669 10.79 45.36 20.19
C THR A 669 9.66 46.32 20.57
N GLU A 670 8.74 46.61 19.64
CA GLU A 670 7.62 47.53 19.88
C GLU A 670 6.43 46.76 20.49
N SER A 671 6.04 45.62 19.92
CA SER A 671 4.94 44.82 20.48
C SER A 671 5.33 43.93 21.66
N GLY A 672 6.62 43.64 21.82
CA GLY A 672 7.14 42.68 22.80
C GLY A 672 6.80 41.22 22.47
N GLN A 673 6.22 40.95 21.29
CA GLN A 673 5.92 39.59 20.86
C GLN A 673 7.20 38.85 20.44
N SER A 674 7.25 37.55 20.72
CA SER A 674 8.40 36.72 20.36
C SER A 674 8.00 35.42 19.67
N ARG A 675 8.81 34.97 18.71
CA ARG A 675 8.65 33.71 18.00
C ARG A 675 9.96 32.94 17.93
N GLU A 676 9.89 31.65 18.27
CA GLU A 676 11.02 30.74 18.19
C GLU A 676 10.89 29.82 16.96
N ARG A 677 12.02 29.53 16.32
CA ARG A 677 12.17 28.51 15.29
C ARG A 677 13.40 27.66 15.60
N LEU A 678 13.35 26.39 15.24
CA LEU A 678 14.44 25.45 15.43
C LEU A 678 14.69 24.68 14.13
N ILE A 679 15.95 24.34 13.89
CA ILE A 679 16.37 23.47 12.80
C ILE A 679 17.56 22.63 13.25
N ARG A 680 17.57 21.36 12.87
CA ARG A 680 18.68 20.44 13.13
C ARG A 680 19.52 20.28 11.86
N PHE A 681 20.82 20.12 12.03
CA PHE A 681 21.76 19.88 10.93
C PHE A 681 22.96 19.07 11.39
N GLU A 682 23.61 18.40 10.46
CA GLU A 682 24.83 17.64 10.66
C GLU A 682 25.99 18.29 9.92
N VAL A 683 27.10 18.51 10.61
CA VAL A 683 28.36 18.89 9.96
C VAL A 683 29.13 17.63 9.62
N THR A 684 29.42 17.41 8.34
CA THR A 684 30.07 16.19 7.85
C THR A 684 31.41 16.47 7.18
N ASP A 685 32.37 15.56 7.34
CA ASP A 685 33.66 15.62 6.65
C ASP A 685 33.58 14.89 5.31
N ASP A 686 33.32 15.65 4.25
CA ASP A 686 33.21 15.15 2.88
C ASP A 686 34.54 14.59 2.33
N SER A 687 35.68 14.79 3.02
CA SER A 687 36.98 14.24 2.61
C SER A 687 37.04 12.70 2.69
N LEU A 688 36.18 12.08 3.51
CA LEU A 688 36.07 10.61 3.61
C LEU A 688 35.26 10.00 2.45
N ARG A 689 34.31 10.74 1.84
CA ARG A 689 33.64 10.30 0.60
C ARG A 689 34.55 10.37 -0.61
N ARG A 690 35.51 11.31 -0.63
CA ARG A 690 36.51 11.50 -1.71
C ARG A 690 37.57 10.38 -1.80
N THR A 691 37.73 9.56 -0.77
CA THR A 691 38.72 8.47 -0.75
C THR A 691 38.13 7.08 -0.97
N ALA A 692 36.83 6.89 -0.80
CA ALA A 692 36.15 5.62 -1.06
C ALA A 692 35.78 5.40 -2.55
N SER A 693 35.85 6.45 -3.37
CA SER A 693 35.54 6.46 -4.82
C SER A 693 36.78 6.56 -5.73
N ARG A 694 37.98 6.32 -5.19
CA ARG A 694 39.22 6.17 -5.97
C ARG A 694 39.61 4.72 -6.21
#